data_AF-A0A812I4A9-F1
#
_entry.id   AF-A0A812I4A9-F1
#
_cell.length_a   1.000
_cell.length_b   1.000
_cell.length_c   1.000
_cell.angle_alpha   90.00
_cell.angle_beta   90.00
_cell.angle_gamma   90.00
#
_symmetry.space_group_name_H-M   'P 1'
#
loop_
_entity.id
_entity.type
_entity.pdbx_description
1 polymer ?
#
loop_
_entity_poly.entity_id
_entity_poly.type
_entity_poly.pdbx_seq_one_letter_code
_entity_poly.pdbx_strand_id
1 'polypeptide(L)'
;MMLTTGSTPALGQHVLRSHKVALEITSVALKAAEGEASWVAEVGVGAGALTAALLQNPACAGVVGFELDERILSQALEKGSVIRRYHPICRDVPEAARTLRREAWEDHLTGRSRCFVFKGDFLTCRAVPSRCRIAVGNLPYKISTAVVTKLLCQEPPMQRVVLMLQAEFARKLLAKPGSVKFGRVSALVQALCSNAQFAIPGVLTPDVFSPPPRVDSAVVFLELHQVPLSHRGVEVPAAALDQLLRLLLDTRGPTRSEGLEVRLTEVAERVAAQSLPETWRLAMARAGVDPAKPPVAMGTEEFVALTAELRNLGFASDAVQRDISVSSYITPPHQLRVRLKPGKSHEDLFVEEAACSYAALRFKLRQDEKAAEVAPATKVRNNTKNPLHFWFIDNFLSPKFKVWGRFDLIPSESGASWACRVPTATAGAGIHPADGCEATSADLSKQRYNFKYDFVTYKWPSWLNPQSMPPRREAAADMGIQVLFPQDVPKIIFIDADQVVRADVKELWDLDLKGNVYGFVPMGDTNPDTEGFRFWKQGYWKSHLGGKPYHISALFVVDLMEFRRTSIGETLRGVYNQLSRDPNSLANLDQDLPNFAQHQVPIFTLPTEWLWCETWCSQESKQSAKTIDLCQNPLTKEPKIVMAKRIISEWQTRPPRQLLIQLADLGIP
;
A
#
# COMPACT_ATOMS: atom_id res chain seq x y z
N MET A 1 38.77 16.22 18.99
CA MET A 1 38.96 16.28 17.52
C MET A 1 37.70 15.68 16.90
N MET A 2 36.83 16.52 16.34
CA MET A 2 35.52 16.13 15.80
C MET A 2 35.69 15.46 14.44
N LEU A 3 35.30 14.20 14.31
CA LEU A 3 35.20 13.53 13.01
C LEU A 3 33.81 13.80 12.42
N THR A 4 33.76 14.80 11.55
CA THR A 4 32.69 14.98 10.56
C THR A 4 33.03 14.12 9.34
N THR A 5 32.39 12.97 9.17
CA THR A 5 32.38 12.24 7.90
C THR A 5 30.95 11.93 7.50
N GLY A 6 30.50 12.61 6.44
CA GLY A 6 29.17 12.54 5.88
C GLY A 6 28.97 11.26 5.07
N SER A 7 28.39 10.24 5.71
CA SER A 7 27.71 9.15 4.98
C SER A 7 26.25 9.15 5.43
N THR A 8 25.34 9.26 4.47
CA THR A 8 23.89 9.20 4.73
C THR A 8 23.54 7.76 5.08
N PRO A 9 22.93 7.48 6.25
CA PRO A 9 22.52 6.12 6.61
C PRO A 9 21.59 5.52 5.56
N ALA A 10 21.74 4.23 5.23
CA ALA A 10 20.95 3.58 4.16
C ALA A 10 19.43 3.64 4.41
N LEU A 11 19.03 3.76 5.67
CA LEU A 11 17.63 3.80 6.10
C LEU A 11 17.11 5.22 6.38
N GLY A 12 17.89 6.27 6.08
CA GLY A 12 17.54 7.66 6.41
C GLY A 12 17.51 7.94 7.92
N GLN A 13 18.39 7.27 8.68
CA GLN A 13 18.46 7.37 10.14
C GLN A 13 19.10 8.69 10.59
N HIS A 14 18.71 9.15 11.77
CA HIS A 14 19.22 10.35 12.42
C HIS A 14 19.93 9.94 13.71
N VAL A 15 21.26 10.04 13.75
CA VAL A 15 22.04 9.56 14.90
C VAL A 15 22.08 10.62 15.98
N LEU A 16 21.73 10.27 17.21
CA LEU A 16 21.81 11.16 18.37
C LEU A 16 23.26 11.57 18.64
N ARG A 17 23.50 12.88 18.75
CA ARG A 17 24.81 13.45 19.13
C ARG A 17 24.82 14.13 20.50
N SER A 18 23.66 14.57 20.99
CA SER A 18 23.59 15.26 22.28
C SER A 18 23.82 14.31 23.46
N HIS A 19 24.96 14.50 24.13
CA HIS A 19 25.29 13.75 25.34
C HIS A 19 24.32 14.03 26.49
N LYS A 20 23.85 15.27 26.63
CA LYS A 20 22.86 15.67 27.64
C LYS A 20 21.56 14.87 27.50
N VAL A 21 21.03 14.78 26.29
CA VAL A 21 19.80 14.01 26.00
C VAL A 21 20.01 12.53 26.28
N ALA A 22 21.17 11.97 25.91
CA ALA A 22 21.50 10.58 26.23
C ALA A 22 21.52 10.32 27.75
N LEU A 23 22.13 11.20 28.54
CA LEU A 23 22.15 11.09 30.00
C LEU A 23 20.73 11.17 30.60
N GLU A 24 19.88 12.09 30.13
CA GLU A 24 18.49 12.20 30.57
C GLU A 24 17.69 10.92 30.27
N ILE A 25 17.81 10.38 29.06
CA ILE A 25 17.16 9.12 28.65
C ILE A 25 17.59 7.98 29.58
N THR A 26 18.89 7.82 29.83
CA THR A 26 19.42 6.74 30.68
C THR A 26 19.03 6.91 32.15
N SER A 27 18.99 8.16 32.63
CA SER A 27 18.54 8.48 33.98
C SER A 27 17.08 8.06 34.16
N VAL A 28 16.20 8.40 33.21
CA VAL A 28 14.78 8.01 33.27
C VAL A 28 14.60 6.50 33.14
N ALA A 29 15.31 5.84 32.22
CA ALA A 29 15.19 4.39 32.01
C ALA A 29 15.57 3.58 33.25
N LEU A 30 16.58 4.04 34.00
CA LEU A 30 17.14 3.34 35.16
C LEU A 30 16.65 3.92 36.51
N LYS A 31 15.76 4.91 36.53
CA LYS A 31 15.22 5.52 37.76
C LYS A 31 14.27 4.56 38.47
N ALA A 32 14.51 4.27 39.75
CA ALA A 32 13.66 3.42 40.61
C ALA A 32 13.64 1.91 40.28
N ALA A 33 14.80 1.29 40.11
CA ALA A 33 14.96 -0.11 40.51
C ALA A 33 15.63 -0.09 41.89
N GLU A 34 14.86 -0.19 42.97
CA GLU A 34 15.43 -0.43 44.30
C GLU A 34 16.15 -1.78 44.26
N GLY A 35 17.48 -1.77 44.39
CA GLY A 35 18.29 -2.96 44.60
C GLY A 35 18.43 -3.89 43.39
N GLU A 36 19.26 -3.47 42.42
CA GLU A 36 20.19 -4.28 41.59
C GLU A 36 20.41 -3.64 40.21
N ALA A 37 21.64 -3.69 39.71
CA ALA A 37 21.97 -3.15 38.40
C ALA A 37 21.28 -3.95 37.27
N SER A 38 20.70 -3.27 36.30
CA SER A 38 19.84 -3.90 35.26
C SER A 38 20.56 -4.04 33.92
N TRP A 39 20.28 -5.12 33.20
CA TRP A 39 20.70 -5.25 31.80
C TRP A 39 19.71 -4.53 30.88
N VAL A 40 20.23 -3.80 29.90
CA VAL A 40 19.44 -2.96 29.00
C VAL A 40 19.57 -3.46 27.57
N ALA A 41 18.44 -3.65 26.89
CA ALA A 41 18.40 -3.84 25.45
C ALA A 41 18.41 -2.49 24.74
N GLU A 42 19.31 -2.29 23.78
CA GLU A 42 19.39 -1.08 22.98
C GLU A 42 19.03 -1.38 21.52
N VAL A 43 17.95 -0.76 21.00
CA VAL A 43 17.54 -0.91 19.60
C VAL A 43 18.09 0.25 18.78
N GLY A 44 19.01 -0.05 17.86
CA GLY A 44 19.72 0.95 17.07
C GLY A 44 20.85 1.59 17.87
N VAL A 45 21.96 0.87 18.02
CA VAL A 45 23.17 1.35 18.70
C VAL A 45 23.68 2.65 18.08
N GLY A 46 23.55 2.80 16.75
CA GLY A 46 24.01 3.98 16.06
C GLY A 46 25.52 4.20 16.28
N ALA A 47 25.92 5.47 16.47
CA ALA A 47 27.30 5.80 16.85
C ALA A 47 27.65 5.51 18.32
N GLY A 48 26.74 4.90 19.10
CA GLY A 48 26.99 4.47 20.49
C GLY A 48 26.80 5.55 21.57
N ALA A 49 26.10 6.64 21.27
CA ALA A 49 25.86 7.72 22.25
C ALA A 49 25.03 7.25 23.47
N LEU A 50 23.96 6.49 23.23
CA LEU A 50 23.13 5.90 24.28
C LEU A 50 23.88 4.77 24.99
N THR A 51 24.50 3.86 24.23
CA THR A 51 25.37 2.79 24.77
C THR A 51 26.39 3.33 25.77
N ALA A 52 27.09 4.40 25.42
CA ALA A 52 28.09 5.02 26.28
C ALA A 52 27.47 5.59 27.57
N ALA A 53 26.35 6.32 27.46
CA ALA A 53 25.66 6.87 28.62
C ALA A 53 25.13 5.76 29.55
N LEU A 54 24.63 4.66 28.99
CA LEU A 54 24.17 3.51 29.75
C LEU A 54 25.31 2.87 30.54
N LEU A 55 26.44 2.59 29.89
CA LEU A 55 27.58 1.93 30.54
C LEU A 55 28.29 2.79 31.59
N GLN A 56 28.13 4.13 31.51
CA GLN A 56 28.58 5.07 32.55
C GLN A 56 27.65 5.11 33.75
N ASN A 57 26.39 4.70 33.60
CA ASN A 57 25.42 4.73 34.68
C ASN A 57 25.65 3.53 35.61
N PRO A 58 25.87 3.74 36.93
CA PRO A 58 26.13 2.66 37.87
C PRO A 58 24.96 1.68 38.03
N ALA A 59 23.73 2.10 37.70
CA ALA A 59 22.55 1.24 37.73
C ALA A 59 22.43 0.30 36.50
N CYS A 60 23.33 0.43 35.52
CA CYS A 60 23.37 -0.45 34.34
C CYS A 60 24.36 -1.59 34.56
N ALA A 61 23.89 -2.84 34.62
CA ALA A 61 24.78 -4.01 34.69
C ALA A 61 25.49 -4.24 33.35
N GLY A 62 24.79 -4.06 32.24
CA GLY A 62 25.34 -4.19 30.90
C GLY A 62 24.32 -3.88 29.81
N VAL A 63 24.81 -3.76 28.58
CA VAL A 63 24.03 -3.39 27.40
C VAL A 63 24.08 -4.51 26.36
N VAL A 64 22.92 -4.84 25.81
CA VAL A 64 22.75 -5.69 24.64
C VAL A 64 22.18 -4.85 23.51
N GLY A 65 23.05 -4.41 22.60
CA GLY A 65 22.71 -3.56 21.48
C GLY A 65 22.40 -4.34 20.20
N PHE A 66 21.49 -3.82 19.39
CA PHE A 66 21.15 -4.33 18.06
C PHE A 66 21.42 -3.26 17.01
N GLU A 67 22.18 -3.58 15.97
CA GLU A 67 22.46 -2.68 14.86
C GLU A 67 22.37 -3.42 13.52
N LEU A 68 21.64 -2.84 12.57
CA LEU A 68 21.43 -3.40 11.24
C LEU A 68 22.43 -2.83 10.22
N ASP A 69 22.80 -1.55 10.33
CA ASP A 69 23.74 -0.93 9.39
C ASP A 69 25.19 -1.24 9.81
N GLU A 70 25.80 -2.16 9.08
CA GLU A 70 27.19 -2.59 9.30
C GLU A 70 28.20 -1.42 9.25
N ARG A 71 27.93 -0.38 8.47
CA ARG A 71 28.85 0.76 8.34
C ARG A 71 28.83 1.61 9.61
N ILE A 72 27.64 1.83 10.17
CA ILE A 72 27.47 2.57 11.42
C ILE A 72 28.07 1.77 12.58
N LEU A 73 27.84 0.45 12.60
CA LEU A 73 28.44 -0.44 13.58
C LEU A 73 29.98 -0.42 13.51
N SER A 74 30.54 -0.45 12.30
CA SER A 74 31.99 -0.37 12.10
C SER A 74 32.56 0.94 12.66
N GLN A 75 31.93 2.08 12.36
CA GLN A 75 32.31 3.39 12.91
C GLN A 75 32.19 3.43 14.44
N ALA A 76 31.12 2.87 14.99
CA ALA A 76 30.92 2.79 16.42
C ALA A 76 32.03 1.95 17.09
N LEU A 77 32.58 0.93 16.43
CA LEU A 77 33.61 0.04 16.97
C LEU A 77 35.06 0.47 16.66
N GLU A 78 35.27 1.55 15.90
CA GLU A 78 36.60 2.05 15.53
C GLU A 78 37.48 2.43 16.75
N LYS A 79 38.80 2.38 16.56
CA LYS A 79 39.77 2.77 17.60
C LYS A 79 39.55 4.24 17.99
N GLY A 80 39.32 4.49 19.28
CA GLY A 80 39.08 5.82 19.83
C GLY A 80 37.60 6.17 20.02
N SER A 81 36.68 5.32 19.55
CA SER A 81 35.25 5.50 19.82
C SER A 81 34.92 5.39 21.31
N VAL A 82 33.80 6.01 21.71
CA VAL A 82 33.36 6.01 23.12
C VAL A 82 33.03 4.59 23.59
N ILE A 83 32.41 3.78 22.72
CA ILE A 83 32.02 2.41 23.09
C ILE A 83 33.20 1.44 23.12
N ARG A 84 34.27 1.67 22.34
CA ARG A 84 35.45 0.79 22.31
C ARG A 84 36.13 0.69 23.69
N ARG A 85 36.01 1.72 24.53
CA ARG A 85 36.49 1.75 25.93
C ARG A 85 35.89 0.65 26.80
N TYR A 86 34.71 0.14 26.44
CA TYR A 86 34.02 -0.91 27.19
C TYR A 86 34.28 -2.31 26.64
N HIS A 87 35.24 -2.45 25.72
CA HIS A 87 35.60 -3.71 25.08
C HIS A 87 34.37 -4.49 24.59
N PRO A 88 33.54 -3.88 23.70
CA PRO A 88 32.30 -4.48 23.25
C PRO A 88 32.58 -5.77 22.50
N ILE A 89 31.77 -6.79 22.77
CA ILE A 89 31.77 -8.04 22.03
C ILE A 89 30.76 -7.91 20.90
N CYS A 90 31.24 -7.96 19.65
CA CYS A 90 30.39 -7.92 18.48
C CYS A 90 30.18 -9.33 17.91
N ARG A 91 28.92 -9.70 17.64
CA ARG A 91 28.52 -11.01 17.08
C ARG A 91 27.37 -10.81 16.09
N ASP A 92 27.13 -11.76 15.21
CA ASP A 92 25.87 -11.79 14.45
C ASP A 92 24.71 -12.22 15.36
N VAL A 93 23.50 -11.75 15.05
CA VAL A 93 22.27 -12.25 15.70
C VAL A 93 22.19 -13.77 15.51
N PRO A 94 22.07 -14.57 16.58
CA PRO A 94 22.03 -16.03 16.48
C PRO A 94 20.87 -16.50 15.60
N GLU A 95 21.11 -17.47 14.71
CA GLU A 95 20.05 -18.04 13.85
C GLU A 95 18.92 -18.66 14.68
N ALA A 96 19.27 -19.30 15.80
CA ALA A 96 18.31 -19.78 16.79
C ALA A 96 17.47 -18.64 17.39
N ALA A 97 18.01 -17.44 17.59
CA ALA A 97 17.22 -16.30 18.07
C ALA A 97 16.23 -15.76 17.01
N ARG A 98 16.41 -16.13 15.72
CA ARG A 98 15.45 -15.83 14.64
C ARG A 98 14.29 -16.83 14.59
N THR A 99 14.47 -18.05 15.11
CA THR A 99 13.53 -19.18 14.95
C THR A 99 12.98 -19.75 16.27
N LEU A 100 13.77 -19.77 17.35
CA LEU A 100 13.58 -20.45 18.65
C LEU A 100 13.91 -19.56 19.88
N ARG A 101 13.67 -20.12 21.08
CA ARG A 101 13.40 -19.48 22.40
C ARG A 101 14.61 -18.81 23.09
N ARG A 102 14.31 -18.10 24.20
CA ARG A 102 15.22 -17.21 24.96
C ARG A 102 16.54 -17.82 25.42
N GLU A 103 16.64 -19.15 25.59
CA GLU A 103 17.86 -19.82 26.05
C GLU A 103 19.06 -19.58 25.11
N ALA A 104 18.81 -19.36 23.81
CA ALA A 104 19.86 -19.11 22.82
C ALA A 104 20.70 -17.84 23.09
N TRP A 105 20.24 -16.93 23.96
CA TRP A 105 21.00 -15.74 24.32
C TRP A 105 22.11 -16.02 25.34
N GLU A 106 21.97 -17.04 26.18
CA GLU A 106 22.86 -17.27 27.32
C GLU A 106 24.30 -17.57 26.87
N ASP A 107 24.48 -18.46 25.88
CA ASP A 107 25.79 -18.76 25.27
C ASP A 107 26.43 -17.53 24.59
N HIS A 108 25.60 -16.56 24.20
CA HIS A 108 26.06 -15.36 23.52
C HIS A 108 26.40 -14.21 24.48
N LEU A 109 25.89 -14.25 25.71
CA LEU A 109 26.10 -13.25 26.75
C LEU A 109 27.11 -13.71 27.81
N THR A 110 27.88 -14.77 27.54
CA THR A 110 28.94 -15.27 28.41
C THR A 110 30.17 -14.33 28.41
N GLY A 111 30.83 -14.21 29.57
CA GLY A 111 32.10 -13.51 29.73
C GLY A 111 32.03 -12.35 30.72
N ARG A 112 33.15 -11.65 30.91
CA ARG A 112 33.23 -10.47 31.80
C ARG A 112 32.84 -9.16 31.11
N SER A 113 32.48 -9.18 29.83
CA SER A 113 32.09 -7.95 29.12
C SER A 113 30.71 -7.51 29.56
N ARG A 114 30.54 -6.19 29.65
CA ARG A 114 29.26 -5.53 29.97
C ARG A 114 28.59 -4.96 28.72
N CYS A 115 29.17 -5.13 27.54
CA CYS A 115 28.64 -4.60 26.29
C CYS A 115 28.69 -5.65 25.17
N PHE A 116 27.51 -6.06 24.71
CA PHE A 116 27.36 -6.99 23.59
C PHE A 116 26.59 -6.27 22.48
N VAL A 117 27.11 -6.29 21.27
CA VAL A 117 26.45 -5.67 20.11
C VAL A 117 26.22 -6.72 19.03
N PHE A 118 24.95 -6.95 18.72
CA PHE A 118 24.53 -7.90 17.71
C PHE A 118 24.27 -7.21 16.38
N LYS A 119 24.93 -7.70 15.33
CA LYS A 119 24.70 -7.30 13.94
C LYS A 119 23.48 -8.05 13.40
N GLY A 120 22.42 -7.32 13.05
CA GLY A 120 21.22 -7.90 12.45
C GLY A 120 19.94 -7.10 12.71
N ASP A 121 18.86 -7.51 12.04
CA ASP A 121 17.56 -6.84 12.14
C ASP A 121 16.86 -7.24 13.45
N PHE A 122 16.70 -6.28 14.36
CA PHE A 122 15.97 -6.45 15.61
C PHE A 122 14.55 -7.00 15.41
N LEU A 123 13.87 -6.64 14.30
CA LEU A 123 12.52 -7.12 14.02
C LEU A 123 12.48 -8.62 13.70
N THR A 124 13.58 -9.19 13.19
CA THR A 124 13.70 -10.64 12.93
C THR A 124 13.98 -11.46 14.19
N CYS A 125 14.47 -10.85 15.27
CA CYS A 125 14.73 -11.54 16.54
C CYS A 125 13.41 -11.95 17.19
N ARG A 126 13.13 -13.24 17.41
CA ARG A 126 11.85 -13.66 18.01
C ARG A 126 11.67 -13.19 19.45
N ALA A 127 12.76 -13.06 20.21
CA ALA A 127 12.75 -12.56 21.58
C ALA A 127 14.04 -11.79 21.91
N VAL A 128 13.93 -10.81 22.81
CA VAL A 128 15.07 -10.15 23.50
C VAL A 128 15.59 -11.04 24.65
N PRO A 129 16.87 -10.98 25.06
CA PRO A 129 17.38 -11.71 26.22
C PRO A 129 16.51 -11.53 27.48
N SER A 130 16.23 -12.60 28.21
CA SER A 130 15.36 -12.60 29.40
C SER A 130 15.84 -11.65 30.51
N ARG A 131 17.16 -11.49 30.66
CA ARG A 131 17.79 -10.56 31.61
C ARG A 131 17.58 -9.09 31.24
N CYS A 132 17.31 -8.78 29.98
CA CYS A 132 17.06 -7.42 29.51
C CYS A 132 15.57 -7.09 29.65
N ARG A 133 15.17 -6.57 30.82
CA ARG A 133 13.80 -6.11 31.07
C ARG A 133 13.61 -4.62 30.81
N ILE A 134 14.67 -3.89 30.51
CA ILE A 134 14.62 -2.47 30.15
C ILE A 134 15.08 -2.35 28.69
N ALA A 135 14.32 -1.62 27.88
CA ALA A 135 14.69 -1.33 26.50
C ALA A 135 14.83 0.18 26.27
N VAL A 136 15.86 0.57 25.53
CA VAL A 136 16.04 1.95 25.05
C VAL A 136 16.34 1.98 23.56
N GLY A 137 16.12 3.13 22.91
CA GLY A 137 16.48 3.24 21.50
C GLY A 137 16.21 4.60 20.88
N ASN A 138 17.04 4.96 19.90
CA ASN A 138 16.81 6.04 18.97
C ASN A 138 16.33 5.44 17.65
N LEU A 139 15.01 5.35 17.47
CA LEU A 139 14.45 4.52 16.42
C LEU A 139 14.42 5.23 15.06
N PRO A 140 14.73 4.54 13.96
CA PRO A 140 14.43 5.02 12.63
C PRO A 140 12.91 5.20 12.48
N TYR A 141 12.49 6.37 12.00
CA TYR A 141 11.09 6.77 12.03
C TYR A 141 10.14 5.82 11.30
N LYS A 142 10.61 5.20 10.21
CA LYS A 142 9.83 4.27 9.38
C LYS A 142 9.48 2.94 10.08
N ILE A 143 10.21 2.56 11.13
CA ILE A 143 10.04 1.26 11.81
C ILE A 143 9.49 1.38 13.24
N SER A 144 9.21 2.61 13.70
CA SER A 144 8.77 2.91 15.07
C SER A 144 7.61 2.04 15.54
N THR A 145 6.56 1.90 14.71
CA THR A 145 5.38 1.08 15.05
C THR A 145 5.73 -0.39 15.27
N ALA A 146 6.57 -0.97 14.41
CA ALA A 146 6.94 -2.38 14.48
C ALA A 146 7.81 -2.66 15.72
N VAL A 147 8.78 -1.80 16.02
CA VAL A 147 9.66 -1.94 17.19
C VAL A 147 8.87 -1.76 18.49
N VAL A 148 8.03 -0.73 18.59
CA VAL A 148 7.20 -0.47 19.78
C VAL A 148 6.27 -1.64 20.06
N THR A 149 5.54 -2.11 19.05
CA THR A 149 4.61 -3.24 19.19
C THR A 149 5.34 -4.52 19.64
N LYS A 150 6.52 -4.78 19.07
CA LYS A 150 7.36 -5.93 19.45
C LYS A 150 7.82 -5.86 20.91
N LEU A 151 8.25 -4.68 21.38
CA LEU A 151 8.67 -4.48 22.76
C LEU A 151 7.49 -4.58 23.75
N LEU A 152 6.31 -4.08 23.36
CA LEU A 152 5.09 -4.19 24.16
C LEU A 152 4.58 -5.62 24.27
N CYS A 153 4.64 -6.39 23.18
CA CYS A 153 4.18 -7.78 23.13
C CYS A 153 5.29 -8.80 23.46
N GLN A 154 6.44 -8.32 23.92
CA GLN A 154 7.54 -9.19 24.35
C GLN A 154 7.10 -9.97 25.59
N GLU A 155 7.39 -11.26 25.61
CA GLU A 155 7.32 -12.07 26.81
C GLU A 155 8.75 -12.39 27.26
N PRO A 156 9.09 -12.27 28.57
CA PRO A 156 8.22 -11.74 29.60
C PRO A 156 8.06 -10.23 29.37
N PRO A 157 7.02 -9.58 29.92
CA PRO A 157 6.84 -8.15 29.73
C PRO A 157 8.12 -7.40 30.09
N MET A 158 8.48 -6.43 29.24
CA MET A 158 9.48 -5.43 29.62
C MET A 158 9.03 -4.75 30.91
N GLN A 159 9.94 -4.34 31.77
CA GLN A 159 9.63 -3.44 32.88
C GLN A 159 9.46 -2.02 32.35
N ARG A 160 10.42 -1.56 31.56
CA ARG A 160 10.46 -0.19 31.04
C ARG A 160 10.95 -0.13 29.61
N VAL A 161 10.36 0.78 28.85
CA VAL A 161 10.74 1.06 27.46
C VAL A 161 10.87 2.57 27.30
N VAL A 162 12.06 3.04 26.94
CA VAL A 162 12.35 4.47 26.72
C VAL A 162 12.84 4.71 25.31
N LEU A 163 11.98 5.27 24.46
CA LEU A 163 12.24 5.38 23.03
C LEU A 163 12.19 6.82 22.57
N MET A 164 13.15 7.20 21.74
CA MET A 164 13.12 8.44 21.00
C MET A 164 12.49 8.20 19.64
N LEU A 165 11.44 8.98 19.34
CA LEU A 165 10.51 8.81 18.22
C LEU A 165 10.25 10.17 17.57
N GLN A 166 9.62 10.19 16.40
CA GLN A 166 9.04 11.44 15.87
C GLN A 166 8.00 11.99 16.84
N ALA A 167 7.99 13.31 17.03
CA ALA A 167 7.07 13.95 17.97
C ALA A 167 5.59 13.75 17.62
N GLU A 168 5.23 13.65 16.33
CA GLU A 168 3.86 13.33 15.91
C GLU A 168 3.47 11.91 16.33
N PHE A 169 4.33 10.92 16.01
CA PHE A 169 4.12 9.53 16.38
C PHE A 169 4.11 9.32 17.89
N ALA A 170 4.96 10.01 18.65
CA ALA A 170 4.96 9.97 20.11
C ALA A 170 3.63 10.49 20.70
N ARG A 171 3.06 11.57 20.15
CA ARG A 171 1.73 12.06 20.54
C ARG A 171 0.62 11.07 20.18
N LYS A 172 0.73 10.39 19.04
CA LYS A 172 -0.18 9.31 18.65
C LYS A 172 -0.10 8.15 19.63
N LEU A 173 1.11 7.74 20.01
CA LEU A 173 1.35 6.64 20.95
C LEU A 173 0.72 6.90 22.32
N LEU A 174 0.74 8.14 22.79
CA LEU A 174 0.17 8.58 24.07
C LEU A 174 -1.25 9.15 23.97
N ALA A 175 -1.91 9.04 22.80
CA ALA A 175 -3.26 9.55 22.61
C ALA A 175 -4.27 8.78 23.46
N LYS A 176 -5.25 9.49 24.04
CA LYS A 176 -6.35 8.92 24.83
C LYS A 176 -7.53 8.47 23.94
N PRO A 177 -8.38 7.52 24.38
CA PRO A 177 -9.57 7.10 23.62
C PRO A 177 -10.46 8.31 23.32
N GLY A 178 -11.12 8.30 22.15
CA GLY A 178 -11.92 9.43 21.66
C GLY A 178 -11.11 10.57 21.02
N SER A 179 -9.78 10.58 21.12
CA SER A 179 -8.95 11.53 20.35
C SER A 179 -8.85 11.11 18.87
N VAL A 180 -8.78 12.10 17.97
CA VAL A 180 -8.51 11.87 16.53
C VAL A 180 -7.20 11.10 16.29
N LYS A 181 -6.24 11.22 17.21
CA LYS A 181 -4.95 10.51 17.14
C LYS A 181 -4.97 9.11 17.75
N PHE A 182 -6.07 8.72 18.39
CA PHE A 182 -6.19 7.40 18.99
C PHE A 182 -6.28 6.32 17.90
N GLY A 183 -5.54 5.23 18.11
CA GLY A 183 -5.57 4.07 17.22
C GLY A 183 -4.92 2.87 17.87
N ARG A 184 -4.61 1.85 17.07
CA ARG A 184 -4.08 0.56 17.53
C ARG A 184 -2.94 0.68 18.55
N VAL A 185 -1.89 1.41 18.21
CA VAL A 185 -0.71 1.54 19.09
C VAL A 185 -1.02 2.27 20.39
N SER A 186 -1.94 3.23 20.37
CA SER A 186 -2.39 3.97 21.55
C SER A 186 -3.20 3.05 22.49
N ALA A 187 -4.11 2.25 21.92
CA ALA A 187 -4.89 1.26 22.65
C ALA A 187 -3.98 0.19 23.27
N LEU A 188 -2.99 -0.29 22.52
CA LEU A 188 -2.03 -1.28 23.00
C LEU A 188 -1.18 -0.73 24.16
N VAL A 189 -0.69 0.50 24.06
CA VAL A 189 0.04 1.17 25.16
C VAL A 189 -0.84 1.32 26.40
N GLN A 190 -2.06 1.83 26.25
CA GLN A 190 -2.93 2.01 27.41
C GLN A 190 -3.33 0.69 28.07
N ALA A 191 -3.42 -0.40 27.30
CA ALA A 191 -3.77 -1.71 27.85
C ALA A 191 -2.57 -2.34 28.57
N LEU A 192 -1.37 -2.24 28.02
CA LEU A 192 -0.19 -2.95 28.52
C LEU A 192 0.67 -2.13 29.49
N CYS A 193 0.48 -0.82 29.57
CA CYS A 193 1.30 0.07 30.39
C CYS A 193 0.56 0.61 31.61
N SER A 194 1.18 0.44 32.78
CA SER A 194 0.75 1.10 34.02
C SER A 194 1.02 2.60 34.01
N ASN A 195 2.04 3.02 33.26
CA ASN A 195 2.39 4.43 33.08
C ASN A 195 2.95 4.66 31.67
N ALA A 196 2.44 5.69 30.99
CA ALA A 196 2.89 6.08 29.66
C ALA A 196 2.89 7.61 29.54
N GLN A 197 4.06 8.20 29.32
CA GLN A 197 4.24 9.65 29.31
C GLN A 197 5.46 10.08 28.48
N PHE A 198 5.60 11.37 28.25
CA PHE A 198 6.85 11.93 27.74
C PHE A 198 7.93 11.83 28.83
N ALA A 199 9.06 11.22 28.49
CA ALA A 199 10.20 11.05 29.41
C ALA A 199 10.93 12.38 29.64
N ILE A 200 11.02 13.19 28.58
CA ILE A 200 11.63 14.51 28.59
C ILE A 200 10.53 15.52 28.22
N PRO A 201 10.29 16.57 29.04
CA PRO A 201 9.30 17.58 28.71
C PRO A 201 9.58 18.27 27.37
N GLY A 202 8.55 18.40 26.53
CA GLY A 202 8.64 19.08 25.24
C GLY A 202 9.11 18.19 24.10
N VAL A 203 9.70 18.82 23.07
CA VAL A 203 10.24 18.16 21.88
C VAL A 203 11.74 18.42 21.78
N LEU A 204 12.45 17.49 21.15
CA LEU A 204 13.87 17.62 20.83
C LEU A 204 14.02 18.20 19.42
N THR A 205 14.80 19.26 19.33
CA THR A 205 15.06 19.99 18.09
C THR A 205 16.05 19.23 17.17
N PRO A 206 15.98 19.41 15.84
CA PRO A 206 16.81 18.65 14.90
C PRO A 206 18.33 18.73 15.09
N ASP A 207 18.84 19.77 15.72
CA ASP A 207 20.28 20.02 15.95
C ASP A 207 20.94 18.98 16.89
N VAL A 208 20.15 18.25 17.69
CA VAL A 208 20.69 17.20 18.55
C VAL A 208 21.06 15.92 17.79
N PHE A 209 20.81 15.87 16.48
CA PHE A 209 21.00 14.71 15.62
C PHE A 209 21.97 14.98 14.45
N SER A 210 22.47 13.90 13.84
CA SER A 210 23.15 13.98 12.56
C SER A 210 22.89 12.76 11.65
N PRO A 211 22.53 12.98 10.38
CA PRO A 211 22.06 14.26 9.83
C PRO A 211 20.82 14.78 10.59
N PRO A 212 20.54 16.10 10.63
CA PRO A 212 19.37 16.61 11.32
C PRO A 212 18.07 16.14 10.64
N PRO A 213 17.05 15.69 11.40
CA PRO A 213 15.72 15.37 10.86
C PRO A 213 15.00 16.61 10.37
N ARG A 214 14.01 16.42 9.48
CA ARG A 214 13.11 17.49 9.01
C ARG A 214 11.97 17.81 9.99
N VAL A 215 11.82 17.00 11.02
CA VAL A 215 10.73 17.06 12.00
C VAL A 215 11.29 16.87 13.39
N ASP A 216 10.57 17.38 14.39
CA ASP A 216 10.94 17.24 15.79
C ASP A 216 10.83 15.80 16.30
N SER A 217 11.62 15.50 17.31
CA SER A 217 11.60 14.22 18.04
C SER A 217 11.00 14.40 19.43
N ALA A 218 10.57 13.31 20.05
CA ALA A 218 10.19 13.27 21.45
C ALA A 218 10.62 11.95 22.08
N VAL A 219 10.84 11.96 23.39
CA VAL A 219 11.19 10.75 24.15
C VAL A 219 9.98 10.28 24.92
N VAL A 220 9.58 9.04 24.71
CA VAL A 220 8.46 8.40 25.40
C VAL A 220 8.99 7.42 26.42
N PHE A 221 8.41 7.46 27.62
CA PHE A 221 8.60 6.51 28.69
C PHE A 221 7.34 5.65 28.82
N LEU A 222 7.52 4.33 28.76
CA LEU A 222 6.48 3.33 28.96
C LEU A 222 6.91 2.38 30.09
N GLU A 223 6.10 2.26 31.11
CA GLU A 223 6.24 1.26 32.17
C GLU A 223 5.12 0.24 32.03
N LEU A 224 5.48 -1.03 31.81
CA LEU A 224 4.50 -2.06 31.47
C LEU A 224 3.98 -2.76 32.74
N HIS A 225 2.76 -3.26 32.67
CA HIS A 225 2.22 -4.17 33.66
C HIS A 225 3.06 -5.45 33.71
N GLN A 226 3.45 -5.85 34.92
CA GLN A 226 4.21 -7.09 35.15
C GLN A 226 3.29 -8.30 35.40
N VAL A 227 1.98 -8.05 35.49
CA VAL A 227 0.94 -9.07 35.60
C VAL A 227 0.26 -9.21 34.24
N PRO A 228 -0.02 -10.44 33.76
CA PRO A 228 -0.73 -10.64 32.51
C PRO A 228 -2.09 -9.95 32.50
N LEU A 229 -2.50 -9.46 31.33
CA LEU A 229 -3.86 -8.98 31.14
C LEU A 229 -4.84 -10.14 31.32
N SER A 230 -5.93 -9.91 32.02
CA SER A 230 -6.97 -10.92 32.16
C SER A 230 -8.35 -10.28 32.30
N HIS A 231 -9.36 -11.04 31.89
CA HIS A 231 -10.75 -10.70 32.12
C HIS A 231 -11.48 -11.95 32.60
N ARG A 232 -12.16 -11.86 33.76
CA ARG A 232 -12.89 -12.98 34.39
C ARG A 232 -12.05 -14.28 34.50
N GLY A 233 -10.76 -14.14 34.85
CA GLY A 233 -9.85 -15.27 35.01
C GLY A 233 -9.26 -15.83 33.71
N VAL A 234 -9.61 -15.27 32.56
CA VAL A 234 -9.05 -15.65 31.25
C VAL A 234 -7.89 -14.74 30.93
N GLU A 235 -6.71 -15.32 30.78
CA GLU A 235 -5.52 -14.59 30.37
C GLU A 235 -5.60 -14.17 28.90
N VAL A 236 -5.24 -12.91 28.65
CA VAL A 236 -5.20 -12.27 27.33
C VAL A 236 -3.74 -11.99 26.97
N PRO A 237 -3.13 -12.80 26.10
CA PRO A 237 -1.79 -12.53 25.60
C PRO A 237 -1.76 -11.19 24.85
N ALA A 238 -0.71 -10.41 25.06
CA ALA A 238 -0.52 -9.11 24.38
C ALA A 238 -0.62 -9.24 22.85
N ALA A 239 -0.10 -10.33 22.29
CA ALA A 239 -0.18 -10.62 20.86
C ALA A 239 -1.62 -10.84 20.37
N ALA A 240 -2.49 -11.47 21.18
CA ALA A 240 -3.89 -11.68 20.82
C ALA A 240 -4.68 -10.35 20.85
N LEU A 241 -4.39 -9.50 21.83
CA LEU A 241 -4.96 -8.16 21.91
C LEU A 241 -4.52 -7.30 20.70
N ASP A 242 -3.24 -7.31 20.35
CA ASP A 242 -2.72 -6.57 19.18
C ASP A 242 -3.37 -7.02 17.87
N GLN A 243 -3.64 -8.32 17.72
CA GLN A 243 -4.37 -8.87 16.57
C GLN A 243 -5.79 -8.31 16.48
N LEU A 244 -6.54 -8.32 17.59
CA LEU A 244 -7.87 -7.73 17.64
C LEU A 244 -7.83 -6.23 17.31
N LEU A 245 -6.94 -5.48 17.94
CA LEU A 245 -6.80 -4.04 17.71
C LEU A 245 -6.42 -3.72 16.25
N ARG A 246 -5.64 -4.58 15.60
CA ARG A 246 -5.34 -4.43 14.17
C ARG A 246 -6.58 -4.58 13.30
N LEU A 247 -7.42 -5.58 13.56
CA LEU A 247 -8.70 -5.73 12.86
C LEU A 247 -9.60 -4.50 13.07
N LEU A 248 -9.65 -4.02 14.32
CA LEU A 248 -10.57 -2.99 14.74
C LEU A 248 -10.08 -1.55 14.62
N LEU A 249 -8.80 -1.27 14.33
CA LEU A 249 -8.27 0.11 14.32
C LEU A 249 -7.34 0.42 13.13
N ASP A 250 -6.77 -0.59 12.44
CA ASP A 250 -5.84 -0.37 11.32
C ASP A 250 -6.51 -0.33 9.93
N THR A 251 -7.83 -0.51 9.81
CA THR A 251 -8.51 -0.33 8.51
C THR A 251 -8.55 1.15 8.10
N ARG A 252 -8.23 1.41 6.82
CA ARG A 252 -8.36 2.74 6.20
C ARG A 252 -9.80 2.92 5.70
N GLY A 253 -10.47 4.00 6.10
CA GLY A 253 -11.82 4.34 5.62
C GLY A 253 -12.58 5.32 6.53
N PRO A 254 -13.69 5.89 6.06
CA PRO A 254 -14.61 6.73 6.85
C PRO A 254 -15.27 5.99 8.02
N THR A 255 -15.10 4.67 8.11
CA THR A 255 -15.73 3.76 9.08
C THR A 255 -15.09 3.77 10.48
N ARG A 256 -14.20 4.72 10.78
CA ARG A 256 -13.65 4.89 12.14
C ARG A 256 -14.69 5.38 13.15
N SER A 257 -15.71 6.09 12.67
CA SER A 257 -16.83 6.60 13.46
C SER A 257 -18.04 5.67 13.48
N GLU A 258 -18.00 4.56 12.76
CA GLU A 258 -19.10 3.59 12.72
C GLU A 258 -18.97 2.57 13.84
N GLY A 259 -20.11 1.98 14.22
CA GLY A 259 -20.19 0.98 15.28
C GLY A 259 -19.37 -0.27 15.00
N LEU A 260 -18.98 -0.95 16.08
CA LEU A 260 -18.20 -2.18 16.05
C LEU A 260 -18.82 -3.27 15.15
N GLU A 261 -20.13 -3.45 15.15
CA GLU A 261 -20.81 -4.48 14.34
C GLU A 261 -20.71 -4.20 12.83
N VAL A 262 -20.91 -2.95 12.41
CA VAL A 262 -20.76 -2.53 11.00
C VAL A 262 -19.36 -2.86 10.53
N ARG A 263 -18.36 -2.47 11.33
CA ARG A 263 -16.96 -2.71 11.00
C ARG A 263 -16.59 -4.19 10.93
N LEU A 264 -17.06 -4.98 11.88
CA LEU A 264 -16.81 -6.41 11.87
C LEU A 264 -17.51 -7.11 10.69
N THR A 265 -18.67 -6.60 10.27
CA THR A 265 -19.39 -7.10 9.08
C THR A 265 -18.60 -6.79 7.81
N GLU A 266 -18.06 -5.58 7.65
CA GLU A 266 -17.16 -5.25 6.53
C GLU A 266 -15.92 -6.16 6.49
N VAL A 267 -15.35 -6.46 7.66
CA VAL A 267 -14.21 -7.38 7.76
C VAL A 267 -14.63 -8.79 7.35
N ALA A 268 -15.81 -9.27 7.75
CA ALA A 268 -16.35 -10.57 7.40
C ALA A 268 -16.61 -10.69 5.88
N GLU A 269 -17.21 -9.67 5.27
CA GLU A 269 -17.47 -9.63 3.82
C GLU A 269 -16.17 -9.68 3.00
N ARG A 270 -15.12 -8.98 3.45
CA ARG A 270 -13.79 -9.00 2.80
C ARG A 270 -13.14 -10.38 2.79
N VAL A 271 -13.47 -11.24 3.74
CA VAL A 271 -12.99 -12.63 3.79
C VAL A 271 -14.00 -13.63 3.21
N ALA A 272 -14.97 -13.15 2.41
CA ALA A 272 -16.03 -13.94 1.78
C ALA A 272 -16.94 -14.70 2.77
N ALA A 273 -17.02 -14.25 4.01
CA ALA A 273 -18.07 -14.70 4.92
C ALA A 273 -19.38 -13.98 4.57
N GLN A 274 -20.49 -14.71 4.49
CA GLN A 274 -21.80 -14.17 4.13
C GLN A 274 -22.37 -13.22 5.19
N SER A 275 -21.91 -13.33 6.44
CA SER A 275 -22.34 -12.50 7.57
C SER A 275 -21.34 -12.58 8.72
N LEU A 276 -21.42 -11.62 9.64
CA LEU A 276 -20.70 -11.70 10.92
C LEU A 276 -21.05 -13.00 11.67
N PRO A 277 -20.06 -13.80 12.10
CA PRO A 277 -20.34 -15.02 12.86
C PRO A 277 -21.05 -14.74 14.19
N GLU A 278 -21.98 -15.63 14.57
CA GLU A 278 -22.73 -15.52 15.83
C GLU A 278 -21.81 -15.50 17.06
N THR A 279 -20.63 -16.11 16.96
CA THR A 279 -19.60 -16.09 17.99
C THR A 279 -19.13 -14.67 18.33
N TRP A 280 -19.05 -13.76 17.35
CA TRP A 280 -18.67 -12.35 17.60
C TRP A 280 -19.78 -11.59 18.32
N ARG A 281 -21.04 -11.80 17.94
CA ARG A 281 -22.19 -11.19 18.64
C ARG A 281 -22.26 -11.66 20.08
N LEU A 282 -22.10 -12.96 20.30
CA LEU A 282 -22.04 -13.56 21.64
C LEU A 282 -20.85 -13.02 22.45
N ALA A 283 -19.68 -12.88 21.84
CA ALA A 283 -18.50 -12.32 22.50
C ALA A 283 -18.72 -10.87 22.93
N MET A 284 -19.28 -10.02 22.06
CA MET A 284 -19.61 -8.62 22.40
C MET A 284 -20.61 -8.56 23.56
N ALA A 285 -21.68 -9.37 23.51
CA ALA A 285 -22.67 -9.43 24.57
C ALA A 285 -22.07 -9.87 25.92
N ARG A 286 -21.21 -10.92 25.91
CA ARG A 286 -20.53 -11.41 27.14
C ARG A 286 -19.52 -10.42 27.70
N ALA A 287 -18.81 -9.73 26.82
CA ALA A 287 -17.84 -8.70 27.17
C ALA A 287 -18.51 -7.39 27.62
N GLY A 288 -19.82 -7.23 27.42
CA GLY A 288 -20.55 -6.01 27.74
C GLY A 288 -20.22 -4.84 26.81
N VAL A 289 -19.82 -5.12 25.57
CA VAL A 289 -19.44 -4.12 24.57
C VAL A 289 -20.66 -3.78 23.72
N ASP A 290 -21.00 -2.49 23.64
CA ASP A 290 -22.07 -1.98 22.79
C ASP A 290 -21.70 -2.15 21.29
N PRO A 291 -22.45 -2.92 20.50
CA PRO A 291 -22.19 -3.13 19.08
C PRO A 291 -22.24 -1.84 18.23
N ALA A 292 -22.98 -0.83 18.67
CA ALA A 292 -23.09 0.46 18.00
C ALA A 292 -21.93 1.41 18.32
N LYS A 293 -21.13 1.11 19.35
CA LYS A 293 -20.03 1.95 19.80
C LYS A 293 -18.86 1.88 18.82
N PRO A 294 -18.31 3.03 18.37
CA PRO A 294 -17.15 3.02 17.49
C PRO A 294 -15.89 2.52 18.20
N PRO A 295 -15.03 1.72 17.53
CA PRO A 295 -13.79 1.23 18.16
C PRO A 295 -12.88 2.33 18.70
N VAL A 296 -12.85 3.50 18.05
CA VAL A 296 -12.03 4.64 18.52
C VAL A 296 -12.53 5.25 19.84
N ALA A 297 -13.79 4.98 20.21
CA ALA A 297 -14.42 5.43 21.46
C ALA A 297 -14.41 4.34 22.54
N MET A 298 -13.99 3.12 22.22
CA MET A 298 -13.85 2.03 23.19
C MET A 298 -12.66 2.26 24.13
N GLY A 299 -12.86 1.94 25.41
CA GLY A 299 -11.82 1.88 26.41
C GLY A 299 -11.00 0.60 26.31
N THR A 300 -9.86 0.57 27.00
CA THR A 300 -8.95 -0.57 27.00
C THR A 300 -9.54 -1.82 27.64
N GLU A 301 -10.30 -1.67 28.73
CA GLU A 301 -10.97 -2.80 29.39
C GLU A 301 -11.96 -3.52 28.46
N GLU A 302 -12.65 -2.78 27.59
CA GLU A 302 -13.57 -3.34 26.59
C GLU A 302 -12.82 -4.18 25.55
N PHE A 303 -11.65 -3.73 25.09
CA PHE A 303 -10.81 -4.52 24.16
C PHE A 303 -10.25 -5.78 24.83
N VAL A 304 -9.82 -5.70 26.09
CA VAL A 304 -9.33 -6.86 26.85
C VAL A 304 -10.46 -7.86 27.08
N ALA A 305 -11.64 -7.39 27.49
CA ALA A 305 -12.82 -8.23 27.70
C ALA A 305 -13.25 -8.94 26.41
N LEU A 306 -13.35 -8.21 25.30
CA LEU A 306 -13.70 -8.78 24.00
C LEU A 306 -12.67 -9.83 23.55
N THR A 307 -11.38 -9.56 23.72
CA THR A 307 -10.32 -10.52 23.38
C THR A 307 -10.44 -11.80 24.22
N ALA A 308 -10.70 -11.68 25.53
CA ALA A 308 -10.89 -12.82 26.42
C ALA A 308 -12.10 -13.67 26.05
N GLU A 309 -13.25 -13.04 25.78
CA GLU A 309 -14.49 -13.76 25.44
C GLU A 309 -14.40 -14.47 24.08
N LEU A 310 -13.73 -13.87 23.09
CA LEU A 310 -13.44 -14.55 21.83
C LEU A 310 -12.58 -15.80 22.03
N ARG A 311 -11.56 -15.70 22.89
CA ARG A 311 -10.71 -16.86 23.24
C ARG A 311 -11.48 -17.95 23.97
N ASN A 312 -12.36 -17.58 24.91
CA ASN A 312 -13.25 -18.52 25.59
C ASN A 312 -14.16 -19.28 24.64
N LEU A 313 -14.65 -18.61 23.59
CA LEU A 313 -15.51 -19.21 22.58
C LEU A 313 -14.74 -20.06 21.55
N GLY A 314 -13.46 -20.36 21.80
CA GLY A 314 -12.63 -21.20 20.94
C GLY A 314 -12.12 -20.49 19.69
N PHE A 315 -12.22 -19.16 19.62
CA PHE A 315 -11.58 -18.38 18.56
C PHE A 315 -10.07 -18.33 18.83
N ALA A 316 -9.37 -19.39 18.40
CA ALA A 316 -7.94 -19.55 18.60
C ALA A 316 -7.14 -18.53 17.76
N SER A 317 -6.00 -18.10 18.29
CA SER A 317 -5.02 -17.27 17.57
C SER A 317 -4.61 -17.85 16.21
N ASP A 318 -4.70 -19.17 16.05
CA ASP A 318 -4.29 -19.89 14.85
C ASP A 318 -5.36 -19.84 13.73
N ALA A 319 -6.64 -19.70 14.09
CA ALA A 319 -7.72 -19.50 13.11
C ALA A 319 -7.68 -18.07 12.55
N VAL A 320 -7.40 -17.09 13.42
CA VAL A 320 -7.03 -15.72 13.03
C VAL A 320 -5.77 -15.74 12.14
N GLN A 321 -4.80 -16.61 12.42
CA GLN A 321 -3.57 -16.69 11.63
C GLN A 321 -3.77 -17.24 10.21
N ARG A 322 -4.79 -18.07 9.95
CA ARG A 322 -5.08 -18.58 8.60
C ARG A 322 -5.87 -17.59 7.74
N ASP A 323 -6.79 -16.85 8.35
CA ASP A 323 -7.61 -15.86 7.63
C ASP A 323 -6.99 -14.44 7.61
N ILE A 324 -6.05 -14.12 8.52
CA ILE A 324 -5.50 -12.75 8.73
C ILE A 324 -3.95 -12.71 8.59
N SER A 325 -3.31 -13.79 8.10
CA SER A 325 -1.87 -13.82 7.78
C SER A 325 -1.41 -12.72 6.81
N VAL A 326 -2.34 -12.08 6.08
CA VAL A 326 -2.05 -11.03 5.10
C VAL A 326 -1.56 -9.72 5.74
N SER A 327 -1.68 -9.53 7.07
CA SER A 327 -1.59 -8.18 7.66
C SER A 327 -0.28 -7.79 8.40
N SER A 328 0.75 -8.63 8.53
CA SER A 328 2.04 -8.15 9.06
C SER A 328 2.67 -7.12 8.11
N TYR A 329 3.35 -6.08 8.64
CA TYR A 329 4.05 -5.07 7.82
C TYR A 329 5.13 -5.67 6.91
N ILE A 330 5.50 -6.93 7.18
CA ILE A 330 6.17 -7.85 6.27
C ILE A 330 5.41 -9.17 6.42
N THR A 331 4.55 -9.52 5.47
CA THR A 331 4.04 -10.89 5.34
C THR A 331 5.25 -11.81 5.24
N PRO A 332 5.47 -12.78 6.15
CA PRO A 332 6.57 -13.73 5.97
C PRO A 332 6.39 -14.42 4.60
N PRO A 333 7.46 -14.64 3.83
CA PRO A 333 7.33 -15.29 2.54
C PRO A 333 6.68 -16.66 2.73
N HIS A 334 5.45 -16.81 2.23
CA HIS A 334 4.74 -18.07 2.28
C HIS A 334 5.35 -19.00 1.23
N GLN A 335 6.00 -20.08 1.66
CA GLN A 335 6.30 -21.21 0.78
C GLN A 335 5.11 -22.18 0.80
N LEU A 336 4.18 -21.97 -0.12
CA LEU A 336 3.09 -22.92 -0.35
C LEU A 336 3.61 -24.10 -1.18
N ARG A 337 3.48 -25.32 -0.64
CA ARG A 337 3.73 -26.55 -1.40
C ARG A 337 2.39 -27.12 -1.83
N VAL A 338 2.14 -27.10 -3.14
CA VAL A 338 0.96 -27.72 -3.75
C VAL A 338 1.38 -29.05 -4.36
N ARG A 339 0.65 -30.12 -4.05
CA ARG A 339 0.86 -31.45 -4.65
C ARG A 339 -0.32 -31.77 -5.55
N LEU A 340 -0.03 -32.10 -6.81
CA LEU A 340 -1.05 -32.60 -7.72
C LEU A 340 -1.67 -33.88 -7.18
N LYS A 341 -2.98 -34.03 -7.38
CA LYS A 341 -3.67 -35.30 -7.09
C LYS A 341 -3.08 -36.40 -7.99
N PRO A 342 -2.97 -37.65 -7.51
CA PRO A 342 -2.48 -38.76 -8.33
C PRO A 342 -3.26 -38.86 -9.64
N GLY A 343 -2.54 -38.97 -10.76
CA GLY A 343 -3.14 -39.08 -12.10
C GLY A 343 -3.61 -37.77 -12.74
N LYS A 344 -3.39 -36.61 -12.10
CA LYS A 344 -3.67 -35.28 -12.69
C LYS A 344 -2.37 -34.64 -13.19
N SER A 345 -2.42 -34.10 -14.39
CA SER A 345 -1.36 -33.28 -14.99
C SER A 345 -1.54 -31.79 -14.64
N HIS A 346 -0.49 -30.99 -14.86
CA HIS A 346 -0.59 -29.53 -14.77
C HIS A 346 -1.59 -28.95 -15.77
N GLU A 347 -1.75 -29.57 -16.94
CA GLU A 347 -2.65 -29.12 -18.01
C GLU A 347 -4.12 -29.32 -17.63
N ASP A 348 -4.44 -30.37 -16.85
CA ASP A 348 -5.81 -30.67 -16.38
C ASP A 348 -6.38 -29.58 -15.46
N LEU A 349 -5.53 -28.88 -14.70
CA LEU A 349 -5.94 -27.82 -13.77
C LEU A 349 -6.48 -26.59 -14.50
N PHE A 350 -5.87 -26.22 -15.63
CA PHE A 350 -6.30 -25.05 -16.42
C PHE A 350 -7.61 -25.31 -17.15
N VAL A 351 -7.90 -26.57 -17.51
CA VAL A 351 -9.16 -26.96 -18.16
C VAL A 351 -10.30 -27.00 -17.15
N GLU A 352 -10.08 -27.55 -15.95
CA GLU A 352 -11.11 -27.63 -14.91
C GLU A 352 -11.46 -26.27 -14.29
N GLU A 353 -10.49 -25.39 -14.05
CA GLU A 353 -10.72 -24.06 -13.44
C GLU A 353 -11.39 -23.08 -14.42
N ALA A 354 -11.00 -23.14 -15.70
CA ALA A 354 -11.70 -22.43 -16.77
C ALA A 354 -13.14 -22.94 -16.94
N ALA A 355 -13.35 -24.27 -16.92
CA ALA A 355 -14.69 -24.87 -17.02
C ALA A 355 -15.57 -24.55 -15.80
N CYS A 356 -15.01 -24.51 -14.59
CA CYS A 356 -15.75 -24.21 -13.36
C CYS A 356 -16.13 -22.72 -13.29
N SER A 357 -15.23 -21.81 -13.68
CA SER A 357 -15.54 -20.37 -13.79
C SER A 357 -16.53 -20.08 -14.93
N TYR A 358 -16.40 -20.74 -16.08
CA TYR A 358 -17.36 -20.61 -17.20
C TYR A 358 -18.74 -21.17 -16.86
N ALA A 359 -18.80 -22.32 -16.19
CA ALA A 359 -20.05 -22.95 -15.78
C ALA A 359 -20.74 -22.14 -14.68
N ALA A 360 -19.99 -21.63 -13.70
CA ALA A 360 -20.52 -20.75 -12.66
C ALA A 360 -21.04 -19.41 -13.23
N LEU A 361 -20.32 -18.78 -14.18
CA LEU A 361 -20.78 -17.57 -14.87
C LEU A 361 -22.03 -17.86 -15.73
N ARG A 362 -22.03 -18.93 -16.52
CA ARG A 362 -23.22 -19.33 -17.32
C ARG A 362 -24.40 -19.68 -16.43
N PHE A 363 -24.17 -20.28 -15.27
CA PHE A 363 -25.24 -20.62 -14.33
C PHE A 363 -25.82 -19.35 -13.68
N LYS A 364 -24.98 -18.37 -13.31
CA LYS A 364 -25.42 -17.05 -12.82
C LYS A 364 -26.21 -16.28 -13.90
N LEU A 365 -25.68 -16.22 -15.12
CA LEU A 365 -26.35 -15.60 -16.28
C LEU A 365 -27.70 -16.29 -16.59
N ARG A 366 -27.79 -17.63 -16.52
CA ARG A 366 -29.05 -18.38 -16.71
C ARG A 366 -30.04 -18.24 -15.55
N GLN A 367 -29.58 -18.04 -14.32
CA GLN A 367 -30.47 -17.76 -13.19
C GLN A 367 -31.08 -16.36 -13.30
N ASP A 368 -30.30 -15.38 -13.76
CA ASP A 368 -30.80 -14.03 -14.05
C ASP A 368 -31.77 -14.02 -15.25
N GLU A 369 -31.58 -14.89 -16.25
CA GLU A 369 -32.53 -15.10 -17.36
C GLU A 369 -33.84 -15.77 -16.91
N LYS A 370 -33.77 -16.84 -16.08
CA LYS A 370 -34.97 -17.52 -15.56
C LYS A 370 -35.79 -16.68 -14.59
N ALA A 371 -35.14 -15.78 -13.84
CA ALA A 371 -35.85 -14.83 -12.98
C ALA A 371 -36.68 -13.80 -13.79
N ALA A 372 -36.38 -13.61 -15.07
CA ALA A 372 -37.10 -12.71 -15.98
C ALA A 372 -38.32 -13.35 -16.68
N GLU A 373 -38.43 -14.68 -16.72
CA GLU A 373 -39.48 -15.41 -17.47
C GLU A 373 -40.86 -15.52 -16.76
N VAL A 374 -41.01 -15.07 -15.50
CA VAL A 374 -42.25 -15.29 -14.71
C VAL A 374 -43.22 -14.09 -14.71
N ALA A 375 -42.98 -13.05 -15.52
CA ALA A 375 -43.91 -11.91 -15.65
C ALA A 375 -44.65 -11.93 -17.01
N PRO A 376 -45.99 -11.83 -17.05
CA PRO A 376 -46.76 -11.99 -18.28
C PRO A 376 -46.54 -10.81 -19.24
N ALA A 377 -46.55 -11.16 -20.52
CA ALA A 377 -46.27 -10.31 -21.66
C ALA A 377 -47.03 -8.97 -21.66
N THR A 378 -46.29 -7.85 -21.59
CA THR A 378 -46.68 -6.59 -22.21
C THR A 378 -45.45 -5.70 -22.42
N LYS A 379 -45.13 -5.43 -23.70
CA LYS A 379 -44.12 -4.51 -24.23
C LYS A 379 -42.65 -4.74 -23.78
N VAL A 380 -41.91 -5.38 -24.67
CA VAL A 380 -40.44 -5.46 -24.70
C VAL A 380 -39.85 -4.04 -24.56
N ARG A 381 -39.25 -3.73 -23.40
CA ARG A 381 -38.33 -2.59 -23.22
C ARG A 381 -36.91 -3.12 -23.32
N ASN A 382 -36.18 -2.67 -24.34
CA ASN A 382 -34.75 -2.87 -24.58
C ASN A 382 -33.90 -2.26 -23.45
N ASN A 383 -33.72 -2.98 -22.35
CA ASN A 383 -32.75 -2.65 -21.29
C ASN A 383 -31.90 -3.89 -21.00
N THR A 384 -30.88 -4.16 -21.81
CA THR A 384 -29.87 -5.18 -21.52
C THR A 384 -28.98 -4.73 -20.38
N LYS A 385 -29.10 -5.42 -19.23
CA LYS A 385 -28.27 -5.29 -18.03
C LYS A 385 -26.95 -6.06 -18.20
N ASN A 386 -25.90 -5.41 -18.69
CA ASN A 386 -24.52 -5.80 -18.41
C ASN A 386 -23.75 -4.50 -18.10
N PRO A 387 -23.31 -4.26 -16.85
CA PRO A 387 -22.56 -3.05 -16.54
C PRO A 387 -21.21 -3.07 -17.27
N LEU A 388 -20.92 -2.03 -18.07
CA LEU A 388 -19.54 -1.75 -18.47
C LEU A 388 -18.75 -1.37 -17.21
N HIS A 389 -17.58 -1.97 -17.01
CA HIS A 389 -16.70 -1.65 -15.90
C HIS A 389 -15.52 -0.81 -16.40
N PHE A 390 -15.47 0.46 -16.01
CA PHE A 390 -14.33 1.35 -16.25
C PHE A 390 -13.37 1.32 -15.06
N TRP A 391 -12.08 1.20 -15.34
CA TRP A 391 -11.04 1.15 -14.31
C TRP A 391 -10.00 2.23 -14.58
N PHE A 392 -9.74 3.07 -13.60
CA PHE A 392 -8.73 4.13 -13.66
C PHE A 392 -7.50 3.70 -12.84
N ILE A 393 -6.31 3.75 -13.44
CA ILE A 393 -5.05 3.47 -12.74
C ILE A 393 -4.59 4.76 -12.04
N ASP A 394 -4.43 4.67 -10.72
CA ASP A 394 -4.23 5.78 -9.77
C ASP A 394 -2.91 6.56 -9.91
N ASN A 395 -2.18 6.44 -11.02
CA ASN A 395 -0.95 7.22 -11.19
C ASN A 395 -0.82 7.95 -12.54
N PHE A 396 -1.77 7.89 -13.47
CA PHE A 396 -1.69 8.67 -14.72
C PHE A 396 -2.05 10.17 -14.57
N LEU A 397 -1.90 10.73 -13.37
CA LEU A 397 -2.11 12.15 -13.10
C LEU A 397 -0.76 12.83 -12.87
N SER A 398 -0.23 13.47 -13.92
CA SER A 398 1.00 14.26 -13.78
C SER A 398 0.87 15.26 -12.62
N PRO A 399 1.90 15.45 -11.78
CA PRO A 399 1.87 16.38 -10.64
C PRO A 399 1.57 17.84 -11.02
N LYS A 400 1.58 18.19 -12.32
CA LYS A 400 1.42 19.56 -12.82
C LYS A 400 0.10 19.83 -13.54
N PHE A 401 -0.75 18.83 -13.75
CA PHE A 401 -2.02 19.04 -14.46
C PHE A 401 -3.18 18.47 -13.67
N LYS A 402 -3.87 19.42 -13.04
CA LYS A 402 -5.14 19.25 -12.37
C LYS A 402 -6.23 19.72 -13.35
N VAL A 403 -7.13 18.89 -13.93
CA VAL A 403 -8.63 18.96 -13.93
C VAL A 403 -9.35 18.02 -14.97
N TRP A 404 -10.54 17.48 -14.62
CA TRP A 404 -11.71 16.90 -15.38
C TRP A 404 -11.68 15.33 -15.77
N GLY A 405 -12.80 14.62 -16.20
CA GLY A 405 -13.07 13.11 -16.24
C GLY A 405 -14.51 12.47 -15.99
N ARG A 406 -14.79 11.16 -15.87
CA ARG A 406 -16.16 10.50 -15.72
C ARG A 406 -17.29 10.73 -16.76
N PHE A 407 -17.81 9.59 -17.24
CA PHE A 407 -19.23 9.31 -17.59
C PHE A 407 -19.61 7.86 -17.22
N ASP A 408 -20.92 7.64 -17.09
CA ASP A 408 -21.61 6.38 -17.38
C ASP A 408 -22.93 6.71 -18.11
N LEU A 409 -23.41 5.77 -18.92
CA LEU A 409 -24.35 5.95 -20.04
C LEU A 409 -25.76 5.41 -19.73
N ILE A 410 -26.81 6.21 -19.97
CA ILE A 410 -28.21 5.76 -20.22
C ILE A 410 -28.76 6.63 -21.37
N PRO A 411 -29.48 6.07 -22.38
CA PRO A 411 -29.92 6.84 -23.55
C PRO A 411 -31.12 7.73 -23.22
N SER A 412 -31.10 8.99 -23.68
CA SER A 412 -32.30 9.81 -23.84
C SER A 412 -32.51 10.15 -25.32
N GLU A 413 -33.77 10.10 -25.77
CA GLU A 413 -34.27 10.15 -27.15
C GLU A 413 -34.01 11.45 -27.95
N SER A 414 -32.95 12.18 -27.67
CA SER A 414 -32.59 13.38 -28.44
C SER A 414 -31.09 13.41 -28.69
N GLY A 415 -30.73 13.37 -29.98
CA GLY A 415 -29.34 13.42 -30.42
C GLY A 415 -28.61 14.65 -29.84
N ALA A 416 -27.58 14.39 -29.04
CA ALA A 416 -26.63 15.39 -28.58
C ALA A 416 -25.31 14.70 -28.19
N SER A 417 -24.18 15.34 -28.45
CA SER A 417 -22.81 14.90 -28.19
C SER A 417 -22.45 14.93 -26.69
N TRP A 418 -21.52 14.07 -26.23
CA TRP A 418 -21.17 13.88 -24.81
C TRP A 418 -19.65 14.02 -24.55
N ALA A 419 -19.25 14.57 -23.39
CA ALA A 419 -17.86 14.95 -23.05
C ALA A 419 -17.58 14.85 -21.52
N CYS A 420 -16.55 14.08 -21.10
CA CYS A 420 -16.06 13.74 -19.72
C CYS A 420 -15.65 14.93 -18.77
N ARG A 421 -16.11 14.96 -17.49
CA ARG A 421 -15.73 15.86 -16.31
C ARG A 421 -15.54 15.30 -14.79
N VAL A 422 -14.32 15.30 -14.20
CA VAL A 422 -13.74 14.73 -12.92
C VAL A 422 -12.61 15.63 -12.41
N PRO A 423 -12.75 16.35 -11.29
CA PRO A 423 -11.69 17.23 -10.79
C PRO A 423 -10.52 16.46 -10.11
N THR A 424 -9.43 17.17 -9.83
CA THR A 424 -8.05 16.69 -9.56
C THR A 424 -7.39 17.35 -8.34
N ALA A 425 -6.40 16.72 -7.63
CA ALA A 425 -5.22 17.43 -7.02
C ALA A 425 -4.07 16.70 -6.22
N THR A 426 -2.89 16.50 -6.86
CA THR A 426 -1.44 16.58 -6.39
C THR A 426 -0.75 15.73 -5.28
N ALA A 427 0.29 14.99 -5.76
CA ALA A 427 1.76 15.00 -5.47
C ALA A 427 2.39 14.22 -4.29
N GLY A 428 3.27 13.27 -4.65
CA GLY A 428 4.48 12.92 -3.87
C GLY A 428 4.77 11.41 -3.74
N ALA A 429 5.94 10.98 -4.21
CA ALA A 429 6.41 9.60 -4.16
C ALA A 429 6.14 8.88 -2.82
N GLY A 430 5.34 7.81 -2.88
CA GLY A 430 5.19 6.85 -1.78
C GLY A 430 4.27 7.28 -0.62
N ILE A 431 3.21 8.05 -0.87
CA ILE A 431 2.27 8.48 0.15
C ILE A 431 0.83 8.08 -0.23
N HIS A 432 0.06 7.73 0.79
CA HIS A 432 -1.37 7.45 0.81
C HIS A 432 -2.22 8.50 0.05
N PRO A 433 -3.49 8.17 -0.30
CA PRO A 433 -4.48 9.16 -0.76
C PRO A 433 -4.51 10.36 0.18
N ALA A 434 -4.62 11.58 -0.37
CA ALA A 434 -4.81 12.77 0.45
C ALA A 434 -6.13 12.64 1.23
N ASP A 435 -6.08 12.83 2.55
CA ASP A 435 -7.24 12.74 3.44
C ASP A 435 -8.40 13.65 2.96
N GLY A 436 -9.51 13.06 2.51
CA GLY A 436 -10.84 13.68 2.55
C GLY A 436 -11.53 14.16 1.26
N CYS A 437 -10.94 14.08 0.05
CA CYS A 437 -11.55 14.67 -1.17
C CYS A 437 -11.93 13.70 -2.32
N GLU A 438 -11.24 12.57 -2.50
CA GLU A 438 -11.42 11.71 -3.69
C GLU A 438 -12.67 10.81 -3.60
N ALA A 439 -12.91 10.18 -2.45
CA ALA A 439 -14.12 9.38 -2.24
C ALA A 439 -15.39 10.25 -2.40
N THR A 440 -15.37 11.45 -1.82
CA THR A 440 -16.49 12.41 -1.83
C THR A 440 -16.87 12.85 -3.24
N SER A 441 -15.90 13.06 -4.14
CA SER A 441 -16.16 13.49 -5.52
C SER A 441 -16.58 12.33 -6.44
N ALA A 442 -16.05 11.12 -6.24
CA ALA A 442 -16.50 9.91 -6.90
C ALA A 442 -17.93 9.52 -6.49
N ASP A 443 -18.28 9.71 -5.21
CA ASP A 443 -19.62 9.43 -4.68
C ASP A 443 -20.67 10.42 -5.19
N LEU A 444 -20.34 11.72 -5.25
CA LEU A 444 -21.19 12.74 -5.88
C LEU A 444 -21.43 12.45 -7.36
N SER A 445 -20.39 12.01 -8.07
CA SER A 445 -20.52 11.64 -9.48
C SER A 445 -21.33 10.36 -9.67
N LYS A 446 -21.29 9.42 -8.72
CA LYS A 446 -22.08 8.18 -8.74
C LYS A 446 -23.57 8.50 -8.60
N GLN A 447 -23.92 9.41 -7.70
CA GLN A 447 -25.31 9.88 -7.53
C GLN A 447 -25.85 10.56 -8.80
N ARG A 448 -24.99 11.22 -9.58
CA ARG A 448 -25.40 11.96 -10.79
C ARG A 448 -25.43 11.14 -12.07
N TYR A 449 -24.47 10.24 -12.26
CA TYR A 449 -24.26 9.51 -13.52
C TYR A 449 -24.54 8.01 -13.41
N ASN A 450 -25.00 7.54 -12.23
CA ASN A 450 -25.49 6.19 -11.98
C ASN A 450 -24.54 5.06 -12.37
N PHE A 451 -23.45 4.89 -11.62
CA PHE A 451 -22.45 3.86 -11.91
C PHE A 451 -21.70 3.27 -10.73
N LYS A 452 -20.98 2.19 -11.00
CA LYS A 452 -20.14 1.48 -10.03
C LYS A 452 -18.66 1.74 -10.32
N TYR A 453 -17.89 1.87 -9.25
CA TYR A 453 -16.45 2.06 -9.33
C TYR A 453 -15.79 1.30 -8.18
N ASP A 454 -14.58 0.82 -8.41
CA ASP A 454 -13.74 0.17 -7.42
C ASP A 454 -12.30 0.61 -7.62
N PHE A 455 -11.53 0.69 -6.52
CA PHE A 455 -10.10 0.98 -6.58
C PHE A 455 -9.29 -0.31 -6.54
N VAL A 456 -8.41 -0.49 -7.52
CA VAL A 456 -7.48 -1.62 -7.59
C VAL A 456 -6.05 -1.14 -7.40
N THR A 457 -5.25 -1.93 -6.68
CA THR A 457 -3.84 -1.65 -6.49
C THR A 457 -3.06 -2.95 -6.41
N TYR A 458 -1.86 -2.95 -6.98
CA TYR A 458 -0.94 -4.07 -6.89
C TYR A 458 0.47 -3.56 -6.61
N LYS A 459 1.12 -4.12 -5.59
CA LYS A 459 2.47 -3.71 -5.21
C LYS A 459 3.48 -4.29 -6.19
N TRP A 460 4.39 -3.43 -6.67
CA TRP A 460 5.49 -3.84 -7.55
C TRP A 460 6.28 -5.03 -6.96
N PRO A 461 6.43 -6.16 -7.69
CA PRO A 461 7.16 -7.32 -7.20
C PRO A 461 8.64 -7.02 -6.97
N SER A 462 9.22 -7.54 -5.90
CA SER A 462 10.63 -7.28 -5.54
C SER A 462 11.64 -7.91 -6.51
N TRP A 463 11.23 -8.92 -7.29
CA TRP A 463 12.07 -9.60 -8.27
C TRP A 463 12.07 -8.93 -9.65
N LEU A 464 11.12 -8.01 -9.89
CA LEU A 464 11.01 -7.29 -11.16
C LEU A 464 11.84 -6.00 -11.07
N ASN A 465 12.67 -5.72 -12.09
CA ASN A 465 13.56 -4.55 -12.09
C ASN A 465 12.79 -3.26 -11.73
N PRO A 466 13.19 -2.54 -10.66
CA PRO A 466 12.45 -1.37 -10.20
C PRO A 466 12.72 -0.14 -11.07
N GLN A 467 11.71 0.70 -11.26
CA GLN A 467 11.86 2.01 -11.90
C GLN A 467 12.13 3.10 -10.87
N SER A 468 13.12 3.95 -11.11
CA SER A 468 13.46 5.08 -10.25
C SER A 468 12.65 6.35 -10.55
N MET A 469 12.20 6.51 -11.80
CA MET A 469 11.48 7.69 -12.26
C MET A 469 9.96 7.53 -12.13
N PRO A 470 9.21 8.51 -11.59
CA PRO A 470 7.77 8.42 -11.41
C PRO A 470 7.01 8.04 -12.69
N PRO A 471 7.14 8.72 -13.85
CA PRO A 471 6.34 8.39 -15.05
C PRO A 471 6.52 6.94 -15.53
N ARG A 472 7.74 6.41 -15.38
CA ARG A 472 8.04 5.02 -15.73
C ARG A 472 7.47 4.00 -14.73
N ARG A 473 7.18 4.38 -13.48
CA ARG A 473 6.45 3.51 -12.53
C ARG A 473 4.97 3.41 -12.88
N GLU A 474 4.40 4.46 -13.44
CA GLU A 474 2.98 4.60 -13.78
C GLU A 474 2.67 3.73 -15.01
N ALA A 475 3.45 3.89 -16.08
CA ALA A 475 3.43 3.04 -17.26
C ALA A 475 3.75 1.55 -16.98
N ALA A 476 4.36 1.26 -15.83
CA ALA A 476 4.67 -0.10 -15.44
C ALA A 476 3.46 -0.85 -14.86
N ALA A 477 2.43 -0.13 -14.41
CA ALA A 477 1.20 -0.71 -13.90
C ALA A 477 0.47 -1.55 -14.97
N ASP A 478 0.64 -1.22 -16.25
CA ASP A 478 0.06 -1.95 -17.39
C ASP A 478 0.63 -3.38 -17.53
N MET A 479 1.81 -3.66 -16.97
CA MET A 479 2.34 -5.03 -16.89
C MET A 479 1.69 -5.88 -15.79
N GLY A 480 0.93 -5.23 -14.89
CA GLY A 480 0.21 -5.85 -13.78
C GLY A 480 -1.23 -6.24 -14.11
N ILE A 481 -1.72 -5.97 -15.33
CA ILE A 481 -3.13 -6.14 -15.73
C ILE A 481 -3.68 -7.54 -15.37
N GLN A 482 -2.86 -8.60 -15.45
CA GLN A 482 -3.28 -9.96 -15.07
C GLN A 482 -3.75 -10.11 -13.62
N VAL A 483 -3.07 -9.43 -12.69
CA VAL A 483 -3.20 -9.58 -11.24
C VAL A 483 -3.85 -8.36 -10.57
N LEU A 484 -3.98 -7.26 -11.31
CA LEU A 484 -4.59 -6.03 -10.82
C LEU A 484 -6.10 -6.16 -10.66
N PHE A 485 -6.75 -6.90 -11.57
CA PHE A 485 -8.21 -7.07 -11.59
C PHE A 485 -8.64 -8.41 -10.97
N PRO A 486 -9.79 -8.43 -10.25
CA PRO A 486 -10.42 -9.65 -9.76
C PRO A 486 -10.68 -10.71 -10.86
N GLN A 487 -10.72 -11.99 -10.48
CA GLN A 487 -10.86 -13.12 -11.42
C GLN A 487 -12.19 -13.12 -12.19
N ASP A 488 -13.23 -12.54 -11.61
CA ASP A 488 -14.56 -12.41 -12.20
C ASP A 488 -14.69 -11.28 -13.23
N VAL A 489 -13.66 -10.43 -13.41
CA VAL A 489 -13.61 -9.42 -14.47
C VAL A 489 -13.10 -10.06 -15.77
N PRO A 490 -13.92 -10.13 -16.83
CA PRO A 490 -13.56 -10.90 -18.03
C PRO A 490 -12.80 -10.07 -19.07
N LYS A 491 -13.02 -8.76 -19.12
CA LYS A 491 -12.47 -7.84 -20.13
C LYS A 491 -12.34 -6.44 -19.53
N ILE A 492 -11.38 -5.66 -20.01
CA ILE A 492 -11.20 -4.25 -19.65
C ILE A 492 -10.95 -3.41 -20.89
N ILE A 493 -11.26 -2.11 -20.77
CA ILE A 493 -10.96 -1.09 -21.76
C ILE A 493 -10.23 0.03 -21.04
N PHE A 494 -9.04 0.37 -21.50
CA PHE A 494 -8.26 1.49 -21.01
C PHE A 494 -8.49 2.70 -21.90
N ILE A 495 -8.73 3.86 -21.30
CA ILE A 495 -8.94 5.14 -21.97
C ILE A 495 -8.15 6.20 -21.19
N ASP A 496 -7.25 6.92 -21.85
CA ASP A 496 -6.45 7.96 -21.20
C ASP A 496 -7.34 9.11 -20.67
N ALA A 497 -6.90 9.75 -19.59
CA ALA A 497 -7.70 10.69 -18.82
C ALA A 497 -7.98 12.01 -19.55
N ASP A 498 -7.19 12.34 -20.56
CA ASP A 498 -7.33 13.55 -21.36
C ASP A 498 -8.14 13.34 -22.66
N GLN A 499 -8.68 12.14 -22.87
CA GLN A 499 -9.49 11.83 -24.02
C GLN A 499 -10.94 12.32 -23.90
N VAL A 500 -11.53 12.62 -25.05
CA VAL A 500 -12.97 12.79 -25.20
C VAL A 500 -13.54 11.68 -26.05
N VAL A 501 -14.49 10.94 -25.48
CA VAL A 501 -15.19 9.83 -26.13
C VAL A 501 -16.53 10.32 -26.70
N ARG A 502 -16.76 10.10 -27.99
CA ARG A 502 -17.97 10.47 -28.73
C ARG A 502 -18.84 9.27 -29.12
N ALA A 503 -18.27 8.07 -29.15
CA ALA A 503 -18.96 6.83 -29.53
C ALA A 503 -19.40 5.99 -28.31
N ASP A 504 -20.24 4.98 -28.56
CA ASP A 504 -20.58 3.99 -27.55
C ASP A 504 -19.42 3.02 -27.33
N VAL A 505 -18.81 3.07 -26.14
CA VAL A 505 -17.68 2.21 -25.76
C VAL A 505 -18.07 0.73 -25.74
N LYS A 506 -19.36 0.39 -25.69
CA LYS A 506 -19.83 -0.98 -25.83
C LYS A 506 -19.39 -1.62 -27.15
N GLU A 507 -19.22 -0.84 -28.20
CA GLU A 507 -18.68 -1.34 -29.47
C GLU A 507 -17.27 -1.96 -29.30
N LEU A 508 -16.40 -1.39 -28.46
CA LEU A 508 -15.10 -1.97 -28.13
C LEU A 508 -15.24 -3.20 -27.23
N TRP A 509 -16.24 -3.20 -26.34
CA TRP A 509 -16.50 -4.33 -25.46
C TRP A 509 -16.93 -5.57 -26.24
N ASP A 510 -17.81 -5.40 -27.23
CA ASP A 510 -18.34 -6.49 -28.06
C ASP A 510 -17.38 -6.90 -29.19
N LEU A 511 -16.34 -6.11 -29.44
CA LEU A 511 -15.39 -6.37 -30.50
C LEU A 511 -14.67 -7.71 -30.28
N ASP A 512 -14.69 -8.53 -31.33
CA ASP A 512 -13.97 -9.80 -31.40
C ASP A 512 -12.51 -9.53 -31.77
N LEU A 513 -11.60 -9.80 -30.83
CA LEU A 513 -10.15 -9.63 -30.99
C LEU A 513 -9.49 -10.73 -31.84
N LYS A 514 -10.26 -11.63 -32.47
CA LYS A 514 -9.80 -12.67 -33.40
C LYS A 514 -8.70 -13.56 -32.80
N GLY A 515 -8.86 -13.92 -31.52
CA GLY A 515 -7.92 -14.75 -30.77
C GLY A 515 -6.69 -14.01 -30.22
N ASN A 516 -6.58 -12.69 -30.43
CA ASN A 516 -5.58 -11.88 -29.75
C ASN A 516 -6.07 -11.52 -28.34
N VAL A 517 -5.13 -11.34 -27.41
CA VAL A 517 -5.47 -11.07 -26.00
C VAL A 517 -5.74 -9.60 -25.71
N TYR A 518 -5.22 -8.71 -26.55
CA TYR A 518 -5.48 -7.29 -26.48
C TYR A 518 -5.50 -6.67 -27.87
N GLY A 519 -6.16 -5.52 -27.96
CA GLY A 519 -6.19 -4.70 -29.16
C GLY A 519 -5.82 -3.26 -28.85
N PHE A 520 -4.99 -2.67 -29.70
CA PHE A 520 -4.54 -1.28 -29.59
C PHE A 520 -4.83 -0.53 -30.88
N VAL A 521 -5.00 0.79 -30.78
CA VAL A 521 -5.13 1.65 -31.96
C VAL A 521 -3.74 1.90 -32.56
N PRO A 522 -3.56 1.85 -33.90
CA PRO A 522 -2.28 2.20 -34.51
C PRO A 522 -2.02 3.72 -34.44
N MET A 523 -0.75 4.14 -34.47
CA MET A 523 -0.40 5.56 -34.56
C MET A 523 -0.96 6.18 -35.85
N GLY A 524 -1.57 7.35 -35.72
CA GLY A 524 -2.07 8.13 -36.85
C GLY A 524 -0.94 8.51 -37.81
N ASP A 525 -1.21 8.45 -39.10
CA ASP A 525 -0.20 8.69 -40.13
C ASP A 525 -0.71 9.48 -41.33
N THR A 526 -1.79 10.24 -41.15
CA THR A 526 -2.46 11.01 -42.20
C THR A 526 -2.12 12.50 -42.21
N ASN A 527 -1.52 13.05 -41.14
CA ASN A 527 -1.08 14.45 -41.13
C ASN A 527 0.33 14.62 -41.78
N PRO A 528 0.45 15.32 -42.93
CA PRO A 528 1.73 15.47 -43.62
C PRO A 528 2.74 16.36 -42.87
N ASP A 529 2.27 17.30 -42.03
CA ASP A 529 3.14 18.25 -41.34
C ASP A 529 4.06 17.59 -40.29
N THR A 530 3.71 16.36 -39.87
CA THR A 530 4.43 15.60 -38.85
C THR A 530 5.18 14.39 -39.39
N GLU A 531 5.29 14.22 -40.71
CA GLU A 531 5.99 13.09 -41.34
C GLU A 531 7.42 12.92 -40.80
N GLY A 532 8.17 14.02 -40.66
CA GLY A 532 9.56 14.01 -40.18
C GLY A 532 9.73 13.55 -38.73
N PHE A 533 8.66 13.52 -37.93
CA PHE A 533 8.69 13.11 -36.51
C PHE A 533 8.29 11.65 -36.31
N ARG A 534 7.91 10.92 -37.37
CA ARG A 534 7.43 9.53 -37.32
C ARG A 534 8.59 8.54 -37.12
N PHE A 535 9.16 8.56 -35.93
CA PHE A 535 10.33 7.74 -35.59
C PHE A 535 10.09 6.22 -35.79
N TRP A 536 8.84 5.75 -35.69
CA TRP A 536 8.48 4.34 -35.91
C TRP A 536 8.57 3.90 -37.38
N LYS A 537 8.57 4.83 -38.34
CA LYS A 537 8.74 4.56 -39.78
C LYS A 537 10.21 4.54 -40.21
N GLN A 538 11.16 4.74 -39.29
CA GLN A 538 12.60 4.78 -39.57
C GLN A 538 13.43 4.02 -38.53
N GLY A 539 14.71 3.82 -38.84
CA GLY A 539 15.72 3.27 -37.92
C GLY A 539 15.35 1.91 -37.31
N TYR A 540 15.54 1.82 -35.98
CA TYR A 540 15.33 0.61 -35.19
C TYR A 540 13.90 0.08 -35.31
N TRP A 541 12.90 0.92 -35.04
CA TRP A 541 11.50 0.50 -35.02
C TRP A 541 11.03 -0.02 -36.39
N LYS A 542 11.37 0.65 -37.49
CA LYS A 542 11.05 0.14 -38.84
C LYS A 542 11.59 -1.28 -39.06
N SER A 543 12.84 -1.50 -38.67
CA SER A 543 13.54 -2.78 -38.85
C SER A 543 12.94 -3.86 -37.94
N HIS A 544 12.70 -3.53 -36.67
CA HIS A 544 12.13 -4.45 -35.68
C HIS A 544 10.70 -4.84 -36.03
N LEU A 545 9.84 -3.89 -36.42
CA LEU A 545 8.42 -4.13 -36.67
C LEU A 545 8.16 -5.03 -37.88
N GLY A 546 9.07 -5.05 -38.86
CA GLY A 546 8.98 -5.96 -40.00
C GLY A 546 7.69 -5.80 -40.83
N GLY A 547 7.17 -4.57 -40.93
CA GLY A 547 5.92 -4.25 -41.62
C GLY A 547 4.66 -4.24 -40.74
N LYS A 548 4.77 -4.60 -39.46
CA LYS A 548 3.67 -4.43 -38.51
C LYS A 548 3.50 -2.96 -38.10
N PRO A 549 2.28 -2.52 -37.76
CA PRO A 549 2.05 -1.16 -37.29
C PRO A 549 2.68 -0.92 -35.90
N TYR A 550 2.93 0.35 -35.62
CA TYR A 550 3.31 0.82 -34.29
C TYR A 550 2.05 1.39 -33.62
N HIS A 551 1.68 0.85 -32.46
CA HIS A 551 0.45 1.15 -31.74
C HIS A 551 0.65 2.16 -30.61
N ILE A 552 -0.44 2.81 -30.19
CA ILE A 552 -0.46 3.82 -29.12
C ILE A 552 -1.21 3.32 -27.90
N SER A 553 -0.68 3.58 -26.71
CA SER A 553 -1.20 3.11 -25.41
C SER A 553 -2.37 3.93 -24.87
N ALA A 554 -2.78 5.01 -25.53
CA ALA A 554 -3.83 5.89 -25.06
C ALA A 554 -5.22 5.21 -25.01
N LEU A 555 -5.47 4.23 -25.89
CA LEU A 555 -6.73 3.47 -25.93
C LEU A 555 -6.44 2.01 -26.31
N PHE A 556 -6.84 1.08 -25.44
CA PHE A 556 -6.70 -0.36 -25.72
C PHE A 556 -7.76 -1.20 -25.00
N VAL A 557 -8.00 -2.40 -25.52
CA VAL A 557 -8.92 -3.41 -24.97
C VAL A 557 -8.12 -4.64 -24.59
N VAL A 558 -8.41 -5.25 -23.44
CA VAL A 558 -7.78 -6.50 -23.01
C VAL A 558 -8.85 -7.52 -22.66
N ASP A 559 -8.80 -8.68 -23.30
CA ASP A 559 -9.54 -9.88 -22.87
C ASP A 559 -8.78 -10.51 -21.70
N LEU A 560 -9.22 -10.23 -20.47
CA LEU A 560 -8.52 -10.70 -19.26
C LEU A 560 -8.60 -12.22 -19.11
N MET A 561 -9.66 -12.85 -19.59
CA MET A 561 -9.79 -14.31 -19.55
C MET A 561 -8.71 -14.95 -20.39
N GLU A 562 -8.57 -14.50 -21.64
CA GLU A 562 -7.57 -15.04 -22.55
C GLU A 562 -6.15 -14.64 -22.14
N PHE A 563 -5.96 -13.39 -21.65
CA PHE A 563 -4.68 -12.90 -21.14
C PHE A 563 -4.16 -13.74 -19.96
N ARG A 564 -5.05 -14.15 -19.04
CA ARG A 564 -4.71 -15.04 -17.92
C ARG A 564 -4.47 -16.47 -18.39
N ARG A 565 -5.35 -17.00 -19.25
CA ARG A 565 -5.27 -18.39 -19.76
C ARG A 565 -3.96 -18.67 -20.50
N THR A 566 -3.50 -17.69 -21.27
CA THR A 566 -2.26 -17.79 -22.08
C THR A 566 -1.01 -17.36 -21.31
N SER A 567 -1.14 -16.87 -20.08
CA SER A 567 -0.03 -16.40 -19.23
C SER A 567 0.86 -15.34 -19.90
N ILE A 568 0.30 -14.53 -20.80
CA ILE A 568 1.02 -13.50 -21.54
C ILE A 568 1.64 -12.43 -20.62
N GLY A 569 1.01 -12.18 -19.47
CA GLY A 569 1.58 -11.30 -18.45
C GLY A 569 3.00 -11.70 -18.02
N GLU A 570 3.30 -13.00 -17.89
CA GLU A 570 4.66 -13.47 -17.58
C GLU A 570 5.64 -13.22 -18.73
N THR A 571 5.17 -13.40 -19.97
CA THR A 571 5.98 -13.12 -21.17
C THR A 571 6.38 -11.64 -21.22
N LEU A 572 5.42 -10.74 -21.04
CA LEU A 572 5.67 -9.30 -21.02
C LEU A 572 6.62 -8.88 -19.88
N ARG A 573 6.44 -9.45 -18.67
CA ARG A 573 7.36 -9.22 -17.54
C ARG A 573 8.77 -9.73 -17.82
N GLY A 574 8.91 -10.87 -18.51
CA GLY A 574 10.20 -11.41 -18.95
C GLY A 574 10.93 -10.49 -19.93
N VAL A 575 10.23 -10.05 -20.98
CA VAL A 575 10.74 -9.09 -21.98
C VAL A 575 11.14 -7.78 -21.31
N TYR A 576 10.29 -7.26 -20.43
CA TYR A 576 10.61 -6.07 -19.64
C TYR A 576 11.88 -6.23 -18.82
N ASN A 577 12.03 -7.34 -18.09
CA ASN A 577 13.19 -7.56 -17.21
C ASN A 577 14.51 -7.69 -17.99
N GLN A 578 14.43 -8.11 -19.25
CA GLN A 578 15.54 -8.12 -20.18
C GLN A 578 15.91 -6.70 -20.64
N LEU A 579 14.93 -5.93 -21.13
CA LEU A 579 15.16 -4.60 -21.70
C LEU A 579 15.53 -3.56 -20.64
N SER A 580 14.81 -3.54 -19.52
CA SER A 580 14.93 -2.55 -18.43
C SER A 580 16.31 -2.49 -17.75
N ARG A 581 17.23 -3.42 -18.06
CA ARG A 581 18.63 -3.37 -17.63
C ARG A 581 19.38 -2.18 -18.25
N ASP A 582 19.01 -1.80 -19.48
CA ASP A 582 19.46 -0.56 -20.08
C ASP A 582 18.49 0.57 -19.71
N PRO A 583 18.92 1.60 -18.94
CA PRO A 583 18.05 2.71 -18.58
C PRO A 583 17.60 3.55 -19.79
N ASN A 584 18.27 3.46 -20.94
CA ASN A 584 17.90 4.16 -22.17
C ASN A 584 16.90 3.38 -23.04
N SER A 585 16.63 2.12 -22.70
CA SER A 585 15.56 1.35 -23.33
C SER A 585 14.19 1.85 -22.86
N LEU A 586 13.13 1.49 -23.61
CA LEU A 586 11.72 1.73 -23.26
C LEU A 586 11.48 3.21 -22.89
N ALA A 587 11.49 4.07 -23.92
CA ALA A 587 11.28 5.50 -23.74
C ALA A 587 9.91 5.76 -23.10
N ASN A 588 8.88 5.10 -23.65
CA ASN A 588 7.52 5.05 -23.10
C ASN A 588 7.18 3.59 -22.84
N LEU A 589 7.27 3.15 -21.59
CA LEU A 589 7.19 1.73 -21.21
C LEU A 589 5.88 1.05 -21.62
N ASP A 590 4.76 1.73 -21.37
CA ASP A 590 3.39 1.34 -21.69
C ASP A 590 3.17 1.11 -23.19
N GLN A 591 3.83 1.92 -24.02
CA GLN A 591 3.71 1.85 -25.48
C GLN A 591 4.79 0.96 -26.12
N ASP A 592 6.05 1.12 -25.73
CA ASP A 592 7.18 0.44 -26.35
C ASP A 592 7.21 -1.06 -26.02
N LEU A 593 6.74 -1.47 -24.84
CA LEU A 593 6.79 -2.89 -24.46
C LEU A 593 5.84 -3.76 -25.31
N PRO A 594 4.54 -3.43 -25.47
CA PRO A 594 3.67 -4.18 -26.38
C PRO A 594 4.18 -4.14 -27.82
N ASN A 595 4.63 -2.97 -28.30
CA ASN A 595 5.16 -2.81 -29.65
C ASN A 595 6.44 -3.62 -29.87
N PHE A 596 7.32 -3.77 -28.87
CA PHE A 596 8.49 -4.62 -28.97
C PHE A 596 8.09 -6.10 -28.97
N ALA A 597 7.16 -6.48 -28.09
CA ALA A 597 6.76 -7.86 -27.87
C ALA A 597 5.82 -8.42 -28.95
N GLN A 598 5.35 -7.62 -29.90
CA GLN A 598 4.30 -8.00 -30.87
C GLN A 598 4.61 -9.18 -31.80
N HIS A 599 5.87 -9.64 -31.84
CA HIS A 599 6.25 -10.89 -32.51
C HIS A 599 5.98 -12.13 -31.68
N GLN A 600 6.00 -12.00 -30.35
CA GLN A 600 5.69 -13.05 -29.38
C GLN A 600 4.23 -12.95 -28.91
N VAL A 601 3.72 -11.73 -28.77
CA VAL A 601 2.39 -11.42 -28.27
C VAL A 601 1.66 -10.56 -29.29
N PRO A 602 0.97 -11.16 -30.28
CA PRO A 602 0.30 -10.44 -31.36
C PRO A 602 -0.70 -9.40 -30.84
N ILE A 603 -0.75 -8.25 -31.54
CA ILE A 603 -1.66 -7.14 -31.23
C ILE A 603 -2.81 -7.16 -32.25
N PHE A 604 -4.05 -7.14 -31.78
CA PHE A 604 -5.17 -6.83 -32.66
C PHE A 604 -5.19 -5.32 -32.98
N THR A 605 -5.04 -4.95 -34.24
CA THR A 605 -5.10 -3.54 -34.64
C THR A 605 -6.54 -3.06 -34.66
N LEU A 606 -6.88 -2.16 -33.74
CA LEU A 606 -8.20 -1.54 -33.68
C LEU A 606 -8.42 -0.58 -34.87
N PRO A 607 -9.67 -0.37 -35.29
CA PRO A 607 -10.00 0.61 -36.33
C PRO A 607 -9.49 2.02 -35.99
N THR A 608 -8.96 2.74 -36.97
CA THR A 608 -8.30 4.04 -36.76
C THR A 608 -9.27 5.13 -36.30
N GLU A 609 -10.56 5.01 -36.57
CA GLU A 609 -11.56 5.94 -36.06
C GLU A 609 -11.67 5.94 -34.53
N TRP A 610 -11.15 4.91 -33.85
CA TRP A 610 -11.17 4.85 -32.38
C TRP A 610 -10.26 5.86 -31.70
N LEU A 611 -9.26 6.42 -32.36
CA LEU A 611 -8.39 7.42 -31.74
C LEU A 611 -7.95 8.47 -32.77
N TRP A 612 -8.29 9.71 -32.50
CA TRP A 612 -7.86 10.85 -33.29
C TRP A 612 -7.01 11.80 -32.45
N CYS A 613 -5.96 12.34 -33.05
CA CYS A 613 -5.08 13.32 -32.44
C CYS A 613 -4.67 14.35 -33.51
N GLU A 614 -4.75 15.65 -33.20
CA GLU A 614 -4.49 16.73 -34.15
C GLU A 614 -3.08 16.67 -34.75
N THR A 615 -2.09 16.29 -33.93
CA THR A 615 -0.70 16.21 -34.33
C THR A 615 -0.47 15.18 -35.44
N TRP A 616 -1.17 14.04 -35.40
CA TRP A 616 -0.85 12.89 -36.26
C TRP A 616 -1.92 12.59 -37.32
N CYS A 617 -3.16 13.07 -37.11
CA CYS A 617 -4.30 12.77 -37.97
C CYS A 617 -4.74 14.00 -38.77
N SER A 618 -5.25 13.79 -39.98
CA SER A 618 -5.82 14.86 -40.81
C SER A 618 -7.08 15.45 -40.16
N GLN A 619 -7.36 16.73 -40.43
CA GLN A 619 -8.58 17.38 -39.91
C GLN A 619 -9.87 16.75 -40.48
N GLU A 620 -9.83 16.20 -41.70
CA GLU A 620 -10.96 15.50 -42.31
C GLU A 620 -11.37 14.28 -41.47
N SER A 621 -10.40 13.49 -40.99
CA SER A 621 -10.65 12.29 -40.18
C SER A 621 -11.25 12.58 -38.80
N LYS A 622 -11.23 13.84 -38.34
CA LYS A 622 -11.81 14.26 -37.06
C LYS A 622 -13.33 14.07 -37.01
N GLN A 623 -14.01 14.12 -38.14
CA GLN A 623 -15.47 14.02 -38.21
C GLN A 623 -15.96 12.61 -37.86
N SER A 624 -15.22 11.58 -38.27
CA SER A 624 -15.49 10.17 -37.97
C SER A 624 -14.86 9.70 -36.65
N ALA A 625 -14.13 10.56 -35.94
CA ALA A 625 -13.41 10.18 -34.73
C ALA A 625 -14.35 9.81 -33.58
N LYS A 626 -14.22 8.58 -33.10
CA LYS A 626 -14.94 8.02 -31.94
C LYS A 626 -14.33 8.46 -30.62
N THR A 627 -13.01 8.66 -30.56
CA THR A 627 -12.35 9.32 -29.43
C THR A 627 -11.31 10.33 -29.92
N ILE A 628 -11.04 11.35 -29.11
CA ILE A 628 -10.05 12.39 -29.39
C ILE A 628 -9.08 12.49 -28.22
N ASP A 629 -7.80 12.29 -28.52
CA ASP A 629 -6.66 12.45 -27.62
C ASP A 629 -6.01 13.83 -27.76
N LEU A 630 -5.61 14.42 -26.63
CA LEU A 630 -4.94 15.73 -26.54
C LEU A 630 -3.42 15.56 -26.49
N CYS A 631 -2.93 14.78 -27.44
CA CYS A 631 -1.53 14.54 -27.76
C CYS A 631 -0.71 15.84 -27.90
N GLN A 632 0.50 15.86 -27.35
CA GLN A 632 1.38 17.02 -27.50
C GLN A 632 1.91 17.14 -28.93
N ASN A 633 2.10 18.39 -29.38
CA ASN A 633 2.67 18.68 -30.68
C ASN A 633 4.21 18.83 -30.58
N PRO A 634 5.01 18.16 -31.43
CA PRO A 634 6.47 18.30 -31.40
C PRO A 634 6.96 19.68 -31.88
N LEU A 635 6.17 20.39 -32.68
CA LEU A 635 6.47 21.71 -33.22
C LEU A 635 6.03 22.86 -32.31
N THR A 636 5.01 22.64 -31.47
CA THR A 636 4.41 23.69 -30.62
C THR A 636 4.16 23.21 -29.19
N LYS A 637 4.45 24.05 -28.19
CA LYS A 637 4.19 23.74 -26.78
C LYS A 637 2.93 24.47 -26.30
N GLU A 638 1.77 24.01 -26.77
CA GLU A 638 0.48 24.50 -26.32
C GLU A 638 0.01 23.73 -25.06
N PRO A 639 -0.47 24.41 -24.00
CA PRO A 639 -1.05 23.72 -22.85
C PRO A 639 -2.35 22.97 -23.21
N LYS A 640 -2.55 21.76 -22.69
CA LYS A 640 -3.73 20.90 -22.96
C LYS A 640 -5.09 21.60 -22.77
N ILE A 641 -5.20 22.53 -21.82
CA ILE A 641 -6.44 23.30 -21.61
C ILE A 641 -6.80 24.22 -22.77
N VAL A 642 -5.78 24.77 -23.45
CA VAL A 642 -5.97 25.62 -24.62
C VAL A 642 -6.32 24.75 -25.81
N MET A 643 -5.62 23.62 -25.97
CA MET A 643 -5.94 22.59 -26.97
C MET A 643 -7.40 22.13 -26.84
N ALA A 644 -7.86 21.80 -25.63
CA ALA A 644 -9.24 21.33 -25.41
C ALA A 644 -10.28 22.35 -25.88
N LYS A 645 -10.10 23.64 -25.55
CA LYS A 645 -10.99 24.74 -25.98
C LYS A 645 -11.04 24.91 -27.50
N ARG A 646 -9.89 24.72 -28.17
CA ARG A 646 -9.73 24.94 -29.61
C ARG A 646 -10.19 23.73 -30.42
N ILE A 647 -9.84 22.53 -29.98
CA ILE A 647 -10.05 21.27 -30.70
C ILE A 647 -11.45 20.72 -30.45
N ILE A 648 -11.98 20.81 -29.22
CA ILE A 648 -13.24 20.18 -28.84
C ILE A 648 -14.32 21.25 -28.69
N SER A 649 -15.19 21.37 -29.70
CA SER A 649 -16.30 22.33 -29.72
C SER A 649 -17.25 22.19 -28.52
N GLU A 650 -17.48 20.94 -28.09
CA GLU A 650 -18.34 20.55 -26.98
C GLU A 650 -17.81 21.00 -25.62
N TRP A 651 -16.52 21.36 -25.56
CA TRP A 651 -15.86 21.84 -24.36
C TRP A 651 -16.28 23.28 -24.01
N GLN A 652 -16.65 24.08 -25.01
CA GLN A 652 -17.06 25.48 -24.83
C GLN A 652 -18.50 25.63 -24.34
N THR A 653 -19.42 24.75 -24.74
CA THR A 653 -20.84 24.78 -24.35
C THR A 653 -21.11 24.19 -22.96
N ARG A 654 -20.10 23.56 -22.35
CA ARG A 654 -20.18 22.87 -21.06
C ARG A 654 -19.08 23.35 -20.10
N PRO A 655 -19.00 24.64 -19.76
CA PRO A 655 -17.89 25.15 -18.97
C PRO A 655 -17.88 24.55 -17.54
N PRO A 656 -16.69 24.42 -16.92
CA PRO A 656 -16.48 24.19 -15.49
C PRO A 656 -17.29 25.05 -14.51
N ARG A 657 -17.86 26.17 -14.98
CA ARG A 657 -18.41 27.26 -14.15
C ARG A 657 -19.45 26.81 -13.13
N GLN A 658 -20.24 25.78 -13.44
CA GLN A 658 -21.26 25.29 -12.51
C GLN A 658 -20.66 24.56 -11.29
N LEU A 659 -19.45 23.98 -11.42
CA LEU A 659 -18.74 23.34 -10.32
C LEU A 659 -18.07 24.37 -9.39
N LEU A 660 -17.57 25.48 -9.95
CA LEU A 660 -17.01 26.59 -9.17
C LEU A 660 -18.09 27.33 -8.36
N ILE A 661 -19.30 27.45 -8.89
CA ILE A 661 -20.44 28.05 -8.18
C ILE A 661 -20.88 27.16 -7.00
N GLN A 662 -20.91 25.84 -7.18
CA GLN A 662 -21.31 24.90 -6.12
C GLN A 662 -20.26 24.69 -5.01
N LEU A 663 -18.97 24.86 -5.32
CA LEU A 663 -17.91 24.85 -4.29
C LEU A 663 -17.93 26.12 -3.43
N ALA A 664 -18.27 27.27 -4.04
CA ALA A 664 -18.46 28.53 -3.32
C ALA A 664 -19.68 28.49 -2.39
N ASP A 665 -20.79 27.84 -2.80
CA ASP A 665 -21.99 27.67 -1.97
C ASP A 665 -21.78 26.76 -0.74
N LEU A 666 -20.72 25.95 -0.72
CA LEU A 666 -20.36 25.06 0.38
C LEU A 666 -19.30 25.65 1.35
N GLY A 667 -18.92 26.92 1.17
CA GLY A 667 -18.04 27.64 2.10
C GLY A 667 -16.59 27.14 2.14
N ILE A 668 -16.15 26.42 1.11
CA ILE A 668 -14.75 26.02 0.95
C ILE A 668 -14.08 27.09 0.07
N PRO A 669 -13.04 27.80 0.57
CA PRO A 669 -12.43 28.93 -0.14
C PRO A 669 -11.76 28.55 -1.46
#